data_AF-A0A942DKS4-F1
#
_entry.id   AF-A0A942DKS4-F1
#
_cell.length_a   1.000
_cell.length_b   1.000
_cell.length_c   1.000
_cell.angle_alpha   90.00
_cell.angle_beta   90.00
_cell.angle_gamma   90.00
#
_symmetry.space_group_name_H-M   'P 1'
#
loop_
_entity.id
_entity.type
_entity.pdbx_description
1 polymer ?
#
loop_
_entity_poly.entity_id
_entity_poly.type
_entity_poly.pdbx_seq_one_letter_code
_entity_poly.pdbx_strand_id
1 'polypeptide(L)'
;MRTMVWDLLGGTAKSLTWPQNEVKEFKVESSTEVAHGQRISNNNKDTMMKSILPRIRNRKGQVAIFIALIFQVLFLFFAMIINVGLLVHHKINLQNSVDLAAYYGAMKQAEMMNAVAHVNYQIRQSWKLLAWRYRQPGTAGDYQIHPYKKQEKKIIDDYEGVPTGLSTTQQDYYDIPAFCIAYAPFNPMPSTTESTCKYQSELRTINLFKPPPVIAGFLNINTAIHDATTRALEEATNRCRYVGQFNYMVLARFIAAYNIDQGERKQLINMLSRGLSEKPDDFRDISGDLVSEGLIKTFRNNLTEANKNSIKDDQIKIINGLGQNDCNAVGVPNTDPAKWLSEVKVKPAFAYMDFHCEGNDSASPRVQMRAREFNKANLPENINELRDDITYLSQFADPLEAPYNASVGVEKNPWCMAYVGVSAETKPSIPFAPLGGVTLKARGFAKPFGGKIGPWYYSQWPRGSNQSSGGKRIDPLLPWREGDKTNQADPKDPTRAANYSRFPGDKVGMKSRAVQGQFGRAIYNLSTDWSKRPVNTVTDDTLPYNLSRSAEPNFYHWNHLGQTFKAEKSGDILAWDSVTDTYPRMRDLEILAILPDLFDITYYSIDPDFYHNYYLKIANEYIKKAPGNFKYTVRPDLGVRMNSNDKKLSEFSIRDQYKVLDRVKTTDPQINEPKVEFDQKLIYVAMSVYNTLTSWIGKDLMDYSLDAERFGKCLSKPEDLDKGGPTSGDCINGGRTGYSVKMVSTDYLRSQDLDLGGDGGATGGILNPPDKDF
;
A
#
# COMPACT_ATOMS: atom_id res chain seq x y z
N MET A 1 -7.84 -35.59 2.65
CA MET A 1 -8.75 -35.83 3.79
C MET A 1 -10.13 -36.17 3.25
N ARG A 2 -10.53 -37.43 3.36
CA ARG A 2 -11.90 -37.90 3.11
C ARG A 2 -12.60 -38.04 4.48
N THR A 3 -13.93 -37.90 4.47
CA THR A 3 -14.95 -38.05 5.55
C THR A 3 -15.10 -36.96 6.63
N MET A 4 -16.16 -36.15 6.46
CA MET A 4 -17.15 -35.65 7.47
C MET A 4 -18.20 -34.83 6.67
N VAL A 5 -19.32 -35.41 6.21
CA VAL A 5 -20.62 -35.57 6.92
C VAL A 5 -21.10 -34.22 7.46
N TRP A 6 -21.92 -33.47 6.71
CA TRP A 6 -23.40 -33.50 6.79
C TRP A 6 -23.91 -33.42 8.24
N ASP A 7 -23.77 -32.24 8.84
CA ASP A 7 -24.59 -31.78 9.97
C ASP A 7 -24.46 -30.26 10.06
N LEU A 8 -25.52 -29.53 9.68
CA LEU A 8 -25.87 -28.17 10.12
C LEU A 8 -26.99 -27.59 9.24
N LEU A 9 -28.21 -28.12 9.37
CA LEU A 9 -29.44 -27.35 9.10
C LEU A 9 -30.56 -27.87 10.01
N GLY A 10 -30.44 -27.60 11.30
CA GLY A 10 -31.55 -27.61 12.24
C GLY A 10 -31.87 -26.16 12.63
N GLY A 11 -33.07 -25.66 12.30
CA GLY A 11 -33.43 -24.29 12.68
C GLY A 11 -34.71 -23.72 12.06
N THR A 12 -35.85 -24.18 12.55
CA THR A 12 -37.13 -23.44 12.72
C THR A 12 -37.88 -22.89 11.51
N ALA A 13 -39.03 -23.55 11.25
CA ALA A 13 -40.12 -23.10 10.41
C ALA A 13 -40.82 -21.84 10.96
N LYS A 14 -41.13 -20.89 10.07
CA LYS A 14 -42.26 -19.97 10.20
C LYS A 14 -43.00 -19.87 8.87
N SER A 15 -44.30 -20.07 8.97
CA SER A 15 -45.31 -20.15 7.92
C SER A 15 -45.45 -18.85 7.11
N LEU A 16 -45.54 -18.97 5.79
CA LEU A 16 -46.22 -17.99 4.94
C LEU A 16 -47.24 -18.73 4.07
N THR A 17 -48.52 -18.47 4.35
CA THR A 17 -49.68 -18.90 3.55
C THR A 17 -49.98 -17.90 2.44
N TRP A 18 -50.27 -18.38 1.23
CA TRP A 18 -50.95 -17.65 0.16
C TRP A 18 -52.01 -18.57 -0.50
N PRO A 19 -53.05 -18.00 -1.14
CA PRO A 19 -54.43 -18.50 -1.10
C PRO A 19 -54.77 -19.55 -2.17
N GLN A 20 -55.82 -20.32 -1.86
CA GLN A 20 -56.49 -21.28 -2.75
C GLN A 20 -57.43 -20.61 -3.75
N ASN A 21 -57.75 -21.36 -4.82
CA ASN A 21 -58.79 -21.24 -5.87
C ASN A 21 -58.11 -21.14 -7.26
N GLU A 22 -58.35 -21.96 -8.30
CA GLU A 22 -59.31 -23.01 -8.65
C GLU A 22 -58.57 -24.03 -9.55
N VAL A 23 -58.78 -25.34 -9.38
CA VAL A 23 -58.42 -26.36 -10.38
C VAL A 23 -59.67 -27.17 -10.68
N LYS A 24 -60.13 -27.12 -11.93
CA LYS A 24 -61.19 -27.98 -12.46
C LYS A 24 -60.64 -29.38 -12.69
N GLU A 25 -61.17 -30.36 -11.94
CA GLU A 25 -60.97 -31.79 -12.15
C GLU A 25 -61.63 -32.25 -13.45
N PHE A 26 -60.92 -33.09 -14.22
CA PHE A 26 -61.53 -33.98 -15.21
C PHE A 26 -61.36 -35.41 -14.71
N LYS A 27 -62.47 -35.98 -14.19
CA LYS A 27 -62.56 -37.35 -13.69
C LYS A 27 -63.14 -38.23 -14.79
N VAL A 28 -62.44 -39.29 -15.17
CA VAL A 28 -62.98 -40.35 -16.04
C VAL A 28 -63.24 -41.56 -15.15
N GLU A 29 -64.52 -41.79 -14.84
CA GLU A 29 -65.00 -43.03 -14.21
C GLU A 29 -65.49 -43.98 -15.30
N SER A 30 -65.09 -45.24 -15.19
CA SER A 30 -65.64 -46.37 -15.92
C SER A 30 -66.68 -47.06 -15.04
N SER A 31 -67.85 -47.37 -15.61
CA SER A 31 -68.82 -48.28 -15.01
C SER A 31 -69.45 -49.19 -16.06
N THR A 32 -69.73 -50.39 -15.57
CA THR A 32 -70.13 -51.65 -16.20
C THR A 32 -71.52 -51.70 -16.83
N GLU A 33 -71.66 -52.66 -17.74
CA GLU A 33 -72.84 -53.32 -18.32
C GLU A 33 -74.18 -53.25 -17.55
N VAL A 34 -75.30 -53.12 -18.29
CA VAL A 34 -76.46 -54.03 -18.22
C VAL A 34 -77.16 -54.08 -19.59
N ALA A 35 -77.48 -55.29 -20.06
CA ALA A 35 -78.29 -55.56 -21.23
C ALA A 35 -79.79 -55.68 -20.90
N HIS A 36 -80.65 -55.17 -21.78
CA HIS A 36 -82.03 -55.66 -21.93
C HIS A 36 -82.40 -55.69 -23.42
N GLY A 37 -82.84 -56.87 -23.87
CA GLY A 37 -83.20 -57.13 -25.25
C GLY A 37 -84.64 -56.75 -25.57
N GLN A 38 -84.90 -56.55 -26.87
CA GLN A 38 -86.21 -56.81 -27.46
C GLN A 38 -86.06 -57.11 -28.95
N ARG A 39 -86.65 -58.25 -29.36
CA ARG A 39 -86.92 -58.65 -30.74
C ARG A 39 -87.80 -57.61 -31.43
N ILE A 40 -87.63 -57.44 -32.75
CA ILE A 40 -88.72 -57.48 -33.75
C ILE A 40 -88.12 -57.71 -35.16
N SER A 41 -88.80 -58.61 -35.86
CA SER A 41 -88.82 -58.94 -37.30
C SER A 41 -88.51 -57.80 -38.29
N ASN A 42 -87.77 -58.09 -39.37
CA ASN A 42 -88.33 -58.06 -40.73
C ASN A 42 -87.36 -58.49 -41.84
N ASN A 43 -88.01 -59.01 -42.88
CA ASN A 43 -87.50 -59.72 -44.06
C ASN A 43 -86.59 -58.93 -45.00
N ASN A 44 -85.84 -59.72 -45.78
CA ASN A 44 -85.33 -59.45 -47.13
C ASN A 44 -84.40 -58.25 -47.34
N LYS A 45 -83.11 -58.55 -47.54
CA LYS A 45 -82.43 -58.23 -48.80
C LYS A 45 -81.12 -59.02 -48.92
N ASP A 46 -81.18 -60.02 -49.80
CA ASP A 46 -80.03 -60.66 -50.40
C ASP A 46 -79.09 -59.66 -51.09
N THR A 47 -77.87 -60.15 -51.30
CA THR A 47 -76.89 -59.75 -52.34
C THR A 47 -76.06 -58.49 -52.14
N MET A 48 -74.98 -58.61 -51.35
CA MET A 48 -73.59 -58.17 -51.68
C MET A 48 -72.74 -58.18 -50.40
N MET A 49 -72.06 -59.28 -50.07
CA MET A 49 -70.79 -59.28 -49.28
C MET A 49 -70.37 -60.69 -48.85
N LYS A 50 -70.52 -61.69 -49.73
CA LYS A 50 -69.73 -62.93 -49.62
C LYS A 50 -68.32 -62.66 -50.15
N SER A 51 -67.41 -62.08 -49.36
CA SER A 51 -65.96 -62.33 -49.57
C SER A 51 -64.95 -62.01 -48.44
N ILE A 52 -65.27 -61.43 -47.27
CA ILE A 52 -64.17 -61.01 -46.34
C ILE A 52 -64.40 -61.29 -44.83
N LEU A 53 -65.18 -62.28 -44.40
CA LEU A 53 -65.39 -62.51 -42.95
C LEU A 53 -65.38 -63.99 -42.57
N PRO A 54 -64.19 -64.65 -42.55
CA PRO A 54 -63.78 -65.23 -41.27
C PRO A 54 -62.27 -65.17 -41.07
N ARG A 55 -61.75 -64.04 -40.56
CA ARG A 55 -60.39 -63.96 -39.98
C ARG A 55 -60.25 -63.03 -38.77
N ILE A 56 -61.37 -62.63 -38.14
CA ILE A 56 -61.36 -61.75 -36.96
C ILE A 56 -62.09 -62.45 -35.81
N ARG A 57 -61.46 -63.49 -35.25
CA ARG A 57 -61.87 -64.02 -33.94
C ARG A 57 -60.69 -64.58 -33.15
N ASN A 58 -59.61 -63.80 -33.09
CA ASN A 58 -58.52 -64.03 -32.14
C ASN A 58 -58.27 -62.74 -31.34
N ARG A 59 -58.88 -62.63 -30.14
CA ARG A 59 -58.65 -61.52 -29.20
C ARG A 59 -57.45 -61.75 -28.26
N LYS A 60 -56.75 -62.88 -28.39
CA LYS A 60 -55.49 -63.14 -27.68
C LYS A 60 -54.36 -62.38 -28.39
N GLY A 61 -54.01 -61.19 -27.90
CA GLY A 61 -52.88 -60.39 -28.41
C GLY A 61 -53.09 -58.87 -28.41
N GLN A 62 -54.33 -58.38 -28.33
CA GLN A 62 -54.60 -56.93 -28.34
C GLN A 62 -54.03 -56.21 -27.10
N VAL A 63 -54.11 -56.85 -25.93
CA VAL A 63 -53.49 -56.33 -24.69
C VAL A 63 -51.96 -56.26 -24.83
N ALA A 64 -51.33 -57.24 -25.50
CA ALA A 64 -49.89 -57.24 -25.72
C ALA A 64 -49.44 -56.09 -26.64
N ILE A 65 -50.22 -55.76 -27.67
CA ILE A 65 -49.95 -54.60 -28.55
C ILE A 65 -50.10 -53.28 -27.78
N PHE A 66 -51.13 -53.17 -26.93
CA PHE A 66 -51.36 -51.97 -26.13
C PHE A 66 -50.27 -51.76 -25.07
N ILE A 67 -49.85 -52.85 -24.39
CA ILE A 67 -48.72 -52.84 -23.45
C ILE A 67 -47.43 -52.47 -24.19
N ALA A 68 -47.16 -53.04 -25.37
CA ALA A 68 -45.98 -52.70 -26.16
C ALA A 68 -45.93 -51.22 -26.55
N LEU A 69 -47.06 -50.63 -26.94
CA LEU A 69 -47.16 -49.19 -27.25
C LEU A 69 -46.94 -48.31 -26.01
N ILE A 70 -47.55 -48.65 -24.87
CA ILE A 70 -47.35 -47.91 -23.63
C ILE A 70 -45.90 -48.01 -23.17
N PHE A 71 -45.30 -49.20 -23.21
CA PHE A 71 -43.88 -49.37 -22.87
C PHE A 71 -42.97 -48.54 -23.75
N GLN A 72 -43.26 -48.45 -25.05
CA GLN A 72 -42.47 -47.65 -25.97
C GLN A 72 -42.59 -46.14 -25.68
N VAL A 73 -43.79 -45.66 -25.36
CA VAL A 73 -44.02 -44.26 -24.95
C VAL A 73 -43.33 -43.95 -23.61
N LEU A 74 -43.48 -44.83 -22.61
CA LEU A 74 -42.80 -44.69 -21.31
C LEU A 74 -41.27 -44.71 -21.46
N PHE A 75 -40.75 -45.58 -22.33
CA PHE A 75 -39.31 -45.64 -22.62
C PHE A 75 -38.80 -44.34 -23.24
N LEU A 76 -39.56 -43.74 -24.18
CA LEU A 76 -39.21 -42.43 -24.75
C LEU A 76 -39.18 -41.33 -23.69
N PHE A 77 -40.17 -41.27 -22.79
CA PHE A 77 -40.18 -40.32 -21.68
C PHE A 77 -39.01 -40.55 -20.71
N PHE A 78 -38.69 -41.80 -20.41
CA PHE A 78 -37.55 -42.14 -19.55
C PHE A 78 -36.21 -41.71 -20.18
N ALA A 79 -36.00 -42.01 -21.46
CA ALA A 79 -34.82 -41.57 -22.20
C ALA A 79 -34.71 -40.04 -22.27
N MET A 80 -35.84 -39.34 -22.45
CA MET A 80 -35.90 -37.88 -22.43
C MET A 80 -35.49 -37.30 -21.07
N ILE A 81 -36.03 -37.84 -19.96
CA ILE A 81 -35.68 -37.39 -18.60
C ILE A 81 -34.20 -37.59 -18.32
N ILE A 82 -33.62 -38.73 -18.71
CA ILE A 82 -32.17 -38.98 -18.56
C ILE A 82 -31.35 -37.97 -19.37
N ASN A 83 -31.72 -37.72 -20.63
CA ASN A 83 -31.00 -36.75 -21.47
C ASN A 83 -31.03 -35.35 -20.86
N VAL A 84 -32.20 -34.89 -20.37
CA VAL A 84 -32.33 -33.59 -19.70
C VAL A 84 -31.50 -33.55 -18.42
N GLY A 85 -31.54 -34.63 -17.61
CA GLY A 85 -30.75 -34.73 -16.38
C GLY A 85 -29.24 -34.65 -16.63
N LEU A 86 -28.75 -35.39 -17.63
CA LEU A 86 -27.34 -35.34 -18.04
C LEU A 86 -26.96 -33.97 -18.60
N LEU A 87 -27.81 -33.35 -19.41
CA LEU A 87 -27.57 -32.02 -19.97
C LEU A 87 -27.46 -30.96 -18.87
N VAL A 88 -28.38 -30.95 -17.90
CA VAL A 88 -28.35 -30.04 -16.75
C VAL A 88 -27.10 -30.27 -15.91
N HIS A 89 -26.75 -31.53 -15.63
CA HIS A 89 -25.54 -31.87 -14.88
C HIS A 89 -24.27 -31.40 -15.59
N HIS A 90 -24.13 -31.65 -16.90
CA HIS A 90 -22.98 -31.18 -17.68
C HIS A 90 -22.90 -29.66 -17.76
N LYS A 91 -24.05 -28.98 -17.82
CA LYS A 91 -24.14 -27.53 -17.82
C LYS A 91 -23.70 -26.93 -16.48
N ILE A 92 -24.18 -27.45 -15.35
CA ILE A 92 -23.78 -27.01 -14.00
C ILE A 92 -22.30 -27.26 -13.79
N ASN A 93 -21.80 -28.43 -14.17
CA ASN A 93 -20.38 -28.74 -14.07
C ASN A 93 -19.51 -27.79 -14.90
N LEU A 94 -19.90 -27.51 -16.14
CA LEU A 94 -19.18 -26.56 -16.99
C LEU A 94 -19.16 -25.15 -16.36
N GLN A 95 -20.30 -24.69 -15.84
CA GLN A 95 -20.40 -23.39 -15.18
C GLN A 95 -19.49 -23.31 -13.94
N ASN A 96 -19.56 -24.30 -13.04
CA ASN A 96 -18.71 -24.35 -11.85
C ASN A 96 -17.21 -24.36 -12.20
N SER A 97 -16.81 -25.09 -13.24
CA SER A 97 -15.42 -25.10 -13.69
C SER A 97 -14.95 -23.75 -14.23
N VAL A 98 -15.81 -23.07 -15.00
CA VAL A 98 -15.51 -21.72 -15.52
C VAL A 98 -15.42 -20.71 -14.38
N ASP A 99 -16.33 -20.75 -13.41
CA ASP A 99 -16.34 -19.84 -12.27
C ASP A 99 -15.09 -20.04 -11.39
N LEU A 100 -14.69 -21.29 -11.13
CA LEU A 100 -13.46 -21.60 -10.41
C LEU A 100 -12.21 -21.12 -11.14
N ALA A 101 -12.18 -21.25 -12.47
CA ALA A 101 -11.06 -20.79 -13.29
C ALA A 101 -10.96 -19.25 -13.28
N ALA A 102 -12.08 -18.55 -13.42
CA ALA A 102 -12.13 -17.09 -13.30
C ALA A 102 -11.71 -16.62 -11.90
N TYR A 103 -12.17 -17.31 -10.85
CA TYR A 103 -11.79 -17.05 -9.47
C TYR A 103 -10.29 -17.23 -9.24
N TYR A 104 -9.69 -18.30 -9.76
CA TYR A 104 -8.24 -18.53 -9.71
C TYR A 104 -7.46 -17.38 -10.39
N GLY A 105 -7.88 -16.97 -11.59
CA GLY A 105 -7.24 -15.85 -12.29
C GLY A 105 -7.34 -14.55 -11.48
N ALA A 106 -8.52 -14.21 -10.99
CA ALA A 106 -8.72 -13.02 -10.16
C ALA A 106 -7.93 -13.08 -8.84
N MET A 107 -7.71 -14.27 -8.27
CA MET A 107 -6.85 -14.46 -7.09
C MET A 107 -5.39 -14.13 -7.41
N LYS A 108 -4.85 -14.61 -8.54
CA LYS A 108 -3.48 -14.28 -8.97
C LYS A 108 -3.33 -12.78 -9.29
N GLN A 109 -4.36 -12.17 -9.86
CA GLN A 109 -4.41 -10.73 -10.10
C GLN A 109 -4.42 -9.95 -8.76
N ALA A 110 -5.22 -10.39 -7.78
CA ALA A 110 -5.27 -9.79 -6.44
C ALA A 110 -3.92 -9.92 -5.70
N GLU A 111 -3.24 -11.07 -5.80
CA GLU A 111 -1.92 -11.31 -5.18
C GLU A 111 -0.89 -10.26 -5.63
N MET A 112 -0.78 -9.98 -6.93
CA MET A 112 0.11 -8.94 -7.43
C MET A 112 -0.36 -7.53 -7.08
N MET A 113 -1.66 -7.25 -7.10
CA MET A 113 -2.19 -5.94 -6.69
C MET A 113 -1.91 -5.65 -5.21
N ASN A 114 -1.89 -6.67 -4.35
CA ASN A 114 -1.47 -6.53 -2.95
C ASN A 114 0.00 -6.17 -2.82
N ALA A 115 0.86 -6.80 -3.63
CA ALA A 115 2.27 -6.44 -3.67
C ALA A 115 2.46 -4.98 -4.13
N VAL A 116 1.74 -4.54 -5.17
CA VAL A 116 1.76 -3.14 -5.63
C VAL A 116 1.27 -2.18 -4.54
N ALA A 117 0.16 -2.50 -3.88
CA ALA A 117 -0.39 -1.70 -2.79
C ALA A 117 0.61 -1.52 -1.63
N HIS A 118 1.24 -2.62 -1.23
CA HIS A 118 2.24 -2.61 -0.16
C HIS A 118 3.48 -1.80 -0.55
N VAL A 119 4.02 -1.99 -1.76
CA VAL A 119 5.19 -1.22 -2.23
C VAL A 119 4.86 0.27 -2.33
N ASN A 120 3.63 0.62 -2.70
CA ASN A 120 3.17 2.00 -2.71
C ASN A 120 3.09 2.61 -1.30
N TYR A 121 2.68 1.82 -0.31
CA TYR A 121 2.76 2.21 1.10
C TYR A 121 4.22 2.42 1.55
N GLN A 122 5.17 1.60 1.12
CA GLN A 122 6.58 1.80 1.45
C GLN A 122 7.15 3.11 0.87
N ILE A 123 6.70 3.54 -0.32
CA ILE A 123 7.05 4.88 -0.85
C ILE A 123 6.54 5.98 0.09
N ARG A 124 5.32 5.82 0.61
CA ARG A 124 4.76 6.71 1.65
C ARG A 124 5.58 6.66 2.95
N GLN A 125 6.05 5.50 3.41
CA GLN A 125 6.95 5.40 4.56
C GLN A 125 8.25 6.18 4.33
N SER A 126 8.84 6.10 3.14
CA SER A 126 10.05 6.86 2.79
C SER A 126 9.81 8.37 2.81
N TRP A 127 8.64 8.83 2.37
CA TRP A 127 8.23 10.24 2.53
C TRP A 127 8.04 10.62 4.00
N LYS A 128 7.38 9.78 4.80
CA LYS A 128 7.22 9.99 6.25
C LYS A 128 8.56 10.13 6.95
N LEU A 129 9.53 9.26 6.62
CA LEU A 129 10.88 9.31 7.16
C LEU A 129 11.59 10.62 6.81
N LEU A 130 11.55 11.05 5.54
CA LEU A 130 12.17 12.29 5.11
C LEU A 130 11.53 13.51 5.81
N ALA A 131 10.20 13.57 5.84
CA ALA A 131 9.47 14.65 6.51
C ALA A 131 9.74 14.68 8.02
N TRP A 132 9.81 13.51 8.65
CA TRP A 132 10.17 13.39 10.07
C TRP A 132 11.60 13.86 10.31
N ARG A 133 12.60 13.37 9.55
CA ARG A 133 14.00 13.80 9.66
C ARG A 133 14.16 15.30 9.44
N TYR A 134 13.45 15.86 8.47
CA TYR A 134 13.49 17.28 8.19
C TYR A 134 12.92 18.12 9.34
N ARG A 135 11.75 17.73 9.86
CA ARG A 135 11.02 18.54 10.86
C ARG A 135 11.35 18.23 12.30
N GLN A 136 11.73 17.02 12.67
CA GLN A 136 11.95 16.64 14.06
C GLN A 136 13.41 16.88 14.47
N PRO A 137 14.41 16.08 14.04
CA PRO A 137 15.79 16.40 14.38
C PRO A 137 16.27 17.69 13.72
N GLY A 138 15.71 18.14 12.58
CA GLY A 138 16.09 19.42 11.97
C GLY A 138 15.63 20.68 12.70
N THR A 139 14.65 20.59 13.62
CA THR A 139 14.13 21.77 14.35
C THR A 139 14.29 21.68 15.86
N ALA A 140 14.54 20.48 16.41
CA ALA A 140 14.60 20.28 17.86
C ALA A 140 15.70 21.08 18.57
N GLY A 141 16.68 21.61 17.83
CA GLY A 141 17.70 22.52 18.34
C GLY A 141 17.23 23.92 18.74
N ASP A 142 16.03 24.36 18.32
CA ASP A 142 15.53 25.71 18.63
C ASP A 142 15.08 25.83 20.10
N TYR A 143 15.45 26.91 20.80
CA TYR A 143 15.07 27.11 22.21
C TYR A 143 13.90 28.06 22.40
N GLN A 144 13.62 28.88 21.39
CA GLN A 144 12.65 29.97 21.49
C GLN A 144 11.24 29.43 21.38
N ILE A 145 10.93 28.81 20.23
CA ILE A 145 9.58 28.41 19.88
C ILE A 145 9.34 26.91 20.05
N HIS A 146 10.35 26.07 20.13
CA HIS A 146 10.15 24.61 20.21
C HIS A 146 9.38 24.18 21.48
N PRO A 147 8.43 23.21 21.41
CA PRO A 147 7.56 22.86 22.55
C PRO A 147 8.27 22.20 23.74
N TYR A 148 9.32 21.44 23.46
CA TYR A 148 10.20 20.90 24.51
C TYR A 148 11.19 21.97 24.97
N LYS A 149 11.11 22.36 26.26
CA LYS A 149 12.04 23.26 26.95
C LYS A 149 13.18 22.45 27.54
N LYS A 150 14.36 22.62 26.94
CA LYS A 150 15.55 21.78 27.13
C LYS A 150 16.11 21.90 28.55
N GLN A 151 16.16 23.13 29.07
CA GLN A 151 16.71 23.43 30.39
C GLN A 151 15.80 22.96 31.52
N GLU A 152 14.49 23.03 31.30
CA GLU A 152 13.46 22.59 32.25
C GLU A 152 13.13 21.10 32.14
N LYS A 153 13.60 20.43 31.07
CA LYS A 153 13.25 19.04 30.72
C LYS A 153 11.74 18.78 30.68
N LYS A 154 10.99 19.76 30.21
CA LYS A 154 9.53 19.74 30.21
C LYS A 154 8.97 20.14 28.86
N ILE A 155 7.86 19.49 28.48
CA ILE A 155 7.03 19.93 27.35
C ILE A 155 6.02 20.94 27.89
N ILE A 156 6.04 22.17 27.38
CA ILE A 156 5.20 23.26 27.90
C ILE A 156 3.88 23.43 27.16
N ASP A 157 3.84 23.16 25.85
CA ASP A 157 2.62 23.30 25.03
C ASP A 157 2.40 22.02 24.20
N ASP A 158 1.85 20.99 24.84
CA ASP A 158 1.60 19.68 24.22
C ASP A 158 0.14 19.57 23.76
N TYR A 159 -0.18 20.19 22.62
CA TYR A 159 -1.51 20.14 21.99
C TYR A 159 -1.45 19.84 20.49
N GLU A 160 -2.56 19.32 19.94
CA GLU A 160 -2.68 19.05 18.51
C GLU A 160 -3.04 20.32 17.74
N GLY A 161 -2.00 21.09 17.37
CA GLY A 161 -2.16 22.34 16.64
C GLY A 161 -0.84 23.05 16.34
N VAL A 162 -0.97 24.28 15.85
CA VAL A 162 0.15 25.21 15.56
C VAL A 162 0.13 26.37 16.56
N PRO A 163 1.28 26.95 16.94
CA PRO A 163 1.35 28.11 17.82
C PRO A 163 0.72 29.33 17.16
N THR A 164 0.21 30.24 17.99
CA THR A 164 -0.38 31.52 17.55
C THR A 164 0.46 32.68 18.09
N GLY A 165 0.34 33.87 17.49
CA GLY A 165 1.08 35.06 17.93
C GLY A 165 2.58 35.04 17.62
N LEU A 166 3.01 34.24 16.64
CA LEU A 166 4.38 34.23 16.15
C LEU A 166 4.70 35.52 15.39
N SER A 167 5.96 35.98 15.49
CA SER A 167 6.47 37.00 14.56
C SER A 167 6.53 36.44 13.13
N THR A 168 6.62 37.30 12.12
CA THR A 168 6.71 36.86 10.72
C THR A 168 7.85 35.86 10.50
N THR A 169 9.03 36.14 11.04
CA THR A 169 10.21 35.26 10.93
C THR A 169 9.98 33.90 11.61
N GLN A 170 9.34 33.90 12.78
CA GLN A 170 9.02 32.68 13.51
C GLN A 170 7.95 31.86 12.78
N GLN A 171 6.96 32.52 12.17
CA GLN A 171 5.93 31.87 11.36
C GLN A 171 6.54 31.22 10.11
N ASP A 172 7.41 31.94 9.40
CA ASP A 172 8.13 31.43 8.23
C ASP A 172 8.95 30.19 8.61
N TYR A 173 9.69 30.24 9.72
CA TYR A 173 10.42 29.09 10.25
C TYR A 173 9.49 27.92 10.63
N TYR A 174 8.30 28.19 11.16
CA TYR A 174 7.39 27.13 11.55
C TYR A 174 6.80 26.40 10.33
N ASP A 175 6.41 27.16 9.31
CA ASP A 175 5.82 26.60 8.10
C ASP A 175 6.88 25.95 7.20
N ILE A 176 8.03 26.61 7.02
CA ILE A 176 9.17 26.20 6.20
C ILE A 176 10.46 26.26 7.03
N PRO A 177 10.66 25.30 7.96
CA PRO A 177 11.84 25.32 8.81
C PRO A 177 13.11 25.16 7.98
N ALA A 178 14.15 25.92 8.31
CA ALA A 178 15.49 25.61 7.83
C ALA A 178 16.06 24.47 8.68
N PHE A 179 16.51 23.39 8.03
CA PHE A 179 17.11 22.24 8.69
C PHE A 179 18.40 22.64 9.41
N CYS A 180 18.45 22.42 10.72
CA CYS A 180 19.63 22.64 11.55
C CYS A 180 19.77 21.51 12.58
N ILE A 181 20.79 20.67 12.42
CA ILE A 181 21.05 19.50 13.28
C ILE A 181 22.24 19.70 14.21
N ALA A 182 23.00 20.79 14.04
CA ALA A 182 24.14 21.17 14.87
C ALA A 182 23.73 21.77 16.24
N TYR A 183 23.02 21.00 17.07
CA TYR A 183 22.75 21.30 18.48
C TYR A 183 23.04 20.13 19.43
N ALA A 184 23.38 20.42 20.69
CA ALA A 184 23.51 19.39 21.71
C ALA A 184 22.14 18.69 21.94
N PRO A 185 22.08 17.35 21.98
CA PRO A 185 23.19 16.45 22.31
C PRO A 185 23.81 15.67 21.14
N PHE A 186 23.65 16.11 19.89
CA PHE A 186 24.25 15.39 18.74
C PHE A 186 25.78 15.37 18.78
N ASN A 187 26.38 14.24 18.37
CA ASN A 187 27.83 14.03 18.30
C ASN A 187 28.29 13.57 16.91
N PRO A 188 29.56 13.80 16.52
CA PRO A 188 30.51 14.71 17.15
C PRO A 188 30.15 16.17 16.84
N MET A 189 30.15 17.03 17.86
CA MET A 189 30.15 18.49 17.65
C MET A 189 31.58 18.98 17.47
N PRO A 190 31.86 19.88 16.51
CA PRO A 190 33.16 20.55 16.43
C PRO A 190 33.34 21.44 17.66
N SER A 191 34.13 20.90 18.60
CA SER A 191 34.46 21.39 19.94
C SER A 191 33.26 21.67 20.86
N THR A 192 33.36 21.06 22.03
CA THR A 192 32.32 20.97 23.03
C THR A 192 31.75 22.34 23.39
N THR A 193 30.50 22.33 23.86
CA THR A 193 29.86 23.34 24.73
C THR A 193 28.77 24.25 24.16
N GLU A 194 28.55 24.43 22.84
CA GLU A 194 27.52 25.39 22.37
C GLU A 194 26.57 24.86 21.28
N SER A 195 25.27 25.08 21.48
CA SER A 195 24.22 24.72 20.51
C SER A 195 24.02 25.81 19.45
N THR A 196 24.54 25.59 18.25
CA THR A 196 24.50 26.59 17.15
C THR A 196 23.10 26.79 16.56
N CYS A 197 22.20 25.81 16.70
CA CYS A 197 20.81 25.91 16.23
C CYS A 197 19.85 26.56 17.24
N LYS A 198 20.35 27.12 18.34
CA LYS A 198 19.53 27.61 19.48
C LYS A 198 18.52 28.70 19.12
N TYR A 199 18.90 29.61 18.22
CA TYR A 199 18.11 30.80 17.85
C TYR A 199 17.66 30.77 16.37
N GLN A 200 17.51 29.57 15.80
CA GLN A 200 17.22 29.43 14.37
C GLN A 200 15.88 30.03 13.94
N SER A 201 14.88 30.05 14.82
CA SER A 201 13.58 30.68 14.54
C SER A 201 13.61 32.21 14.47
N GLU A 202 14.68 32.84 14.93
CA GLU A 202 14.86 34.30 14.94
C GLU A 202 15.90 34.78 13.92
N LEU A 203 16.63 33.86 13.26
CA LEU A 203 17.76 34.16 12.38
C LEU A 203 18.74 35.19 13.01
N ARG A 204 19.01 35.02 14.31
CA ARG A 204 19.72 36.01 15.11
C ARG A 204 21.17 36.17 14.65
N THR A 205 21.63 37.42 14.58
CA THR A 205 23.05 37.74 14.44
C THR A 205 23.74 37.67 15.80
N ILE A 206 24.84 36.92 15.88
CA ILE A 206 25.66 36.78 17.08
C ILE A 206 26.89 37.69 16.90
N ASN A 207 27.02 38.69 17.77
CA ASN A 207 28.22 39.53 17.82
C ASN A 207 29.31 38.79 18.61
N LEU A 208 30.48 38.63 18.03
CA LEU A 208 31.62 37.98 18.67
C LEU A 208 32.45 39.01 19.46
N PHE A 209 33.14 38.53 20.49
CA PHE A 209 34.00 39.37 21.32
C PHE A 209 35.25 39.83 20.55
N LYS A 210 35.76 41.02 20.89
CA LYS A 210 37.01 41.56 20.34
C LYS A 210 38.16 41.32 21.32
N PRO A 211 39.35 40.89 20.85
CA PRO A 211 40.54 40.82 21.70
C PRO A 211 40.88 42.23 22.25
N PRO A 212 41.10 42.39 23.57
CA PRO A 212 41.47 43.68 24.13
C PRO A 212 42.85 44.11 23.63
N PRO A 213 43.11 45.42 23.46
CA PRO A 213 44.44 45.91 23.08
C PRO A 213 45.44 45.68 24.23
N VAL A 214 46.67 45.28 23.89
CA VAL A 214 47.74 45.08 24.89
C VAL A 214 48.30 46.44 25.32
N ILE A 215 48.00 46.87 26.55
CA ILE A 215 48.49 48.13 27.14
C ILE A 215 49.73 47.84 28.02
N ALA A 216 50.78 48.65 27.87
CA ALA A 216 52.14 48.42 28.41
C ALA A 216 52.25 48.24 29.94
N GLY A 217 51.25 48.67 30.73
CA GLY A 217 51.28 48.61 32.20
C GLY A 217 51.00 47.24 32.83
N PHE A 218 50.43 46.28 32.09
CA PHE A 218 50.05 44.94 32.60
C PHE A 218 50.38 43.83 31.60
N LEU A 219 51.58 43.89 30.99
CA LEU A 219 52.00 43.06 29.86
C LEU A 219 51.65 41.57 30.02
N ASN A 220 51.93 40.94 31.17
CA ASN A 220 51.72 39.48 31.34
C ASN A 220 50.24 39.06 31.44
N ILE A 221 49.37 39.89 32.02
CA ILE A 221 47.94 39.57 32.13
C ILE A 221 47.22 39.95 30.83
N ASN A 222 47.59 41.08 30.24
CA ASN A 222 47.00 41.56 28.99
C ASN A 222 47.34 40.65 27.81
N THR A 223 48.55 40.09 27.73
CA THR A 223 48.89 39.11 26.69
C THR A 223 48.13 37.80 26.88
N ALA A 224 48.03 37.29 28.11
CA ALA A 224 47.29 36.06 28.40
C ALA A 224 45.78 36.18 28.07
N ILE A 225 45.16 37.31 28.41
CA ILE A 225 43.76 37.60 28.06
C ILE A 225 43.62 37.76 26.55
N HIS A 226 44.52 38.52 25.90
CA HIS A 226 44.53 38.69 24.46
C HIS A 226 44.61 37.34 23.73
N ASP A 227 45.57 36.49 24.08
CA ASP A 227 45.76 35.16 23.48
C ASP A 227 44.57 34.21 23.74
N ALA A 228 43.94 34.30 24.92
CA ALA A 228 42.73 33.54 25.21
C ALA A 228 41.53 34.02 24.36
N THR A 229 41.34 35.34 24.23
CA THR A 229 40.27 35.91 23.40
C THR A 229 40.46 35.66 21.91
N THR A 230 41.71 35.70 21.42
CA THR A 230 42.03 35.39 20.02
C THR A 230 41.74 33.92 19.71
N ARG A 231 42.10 33.00 20.61
CA ARG A 231 41.76 31.57 20.47
C ARG A 231 40.24 31.33 20.45
N ALA A 232 39.50 31.98 21.35
CA ALA A 232 38.04 31.88 21.38
C ALA A 232 37.38 32.43 20.10
N LEU A 233 37.91 33.53 19.56
CA LEU A 233 37.45 34.10 18.29
C LEU A 233 37.75 33.17 17.11
N GLU A 234 38.96 32.62 17.03
CA GLU A 234 39.34 31.65 16.00
C GLU A 234 38.45 30.40 16.04
N GLU A 235 38.14 29.90 17.24
CA GLU A 235 37.26 28.74 17.42
C GLU A 235 35.83 29.04 16.96
N ALA A 236 35.27 30.20 17.33
CA ALA A 236 33.94 30.64 16.89
C ALA A 236 33.87 30.82 15.36
N THR A 237 34.88 31.44 14.75
CA THR A 237 34.97 31.60 13.29
C THR A 237 35.12 30.26 12.58
N ASN A 238 35.92 29.34 13.13
CA ASN A 238 36.07 28.00 12.56
C ASN A 238 34.74 27.23 12.63
N ARG A 239 34.01 27.25 13.76
CA ARG A 239 32.70 26.59 13.89
C ARG A 239 31.68 27.09 12.87
N CYS A 240 31.58 28.40 12.71
CA CYS A 240 30.71 29.04 11.72
C CYS A 240 30.96 28.51 10.29
N ARG A 241 32.21 28.18 9.94
CA ARG A 241 32.56 27.60 8.64
C ARG A 241 32.06 26.16 8.46
N TYR A 242 31.83 25.40 9.53
CA TYR A 242 31.46 23.98 9.47
C TYR A 242 29.98 23.70 9.61
N VAL A 243 29.25 24.49 10.39
CA VAL A 243 27.83 24.21 10.69
C VAL A 243 26.99 24.12 9.42
N GLY A 244 27.16 25.05 8.48
CA GLY A 244 26.47 25.02 7.19
C GLY A 244 26.78 23.76 6.38
N GLN A 245 28.04 23.30 6.39
CA GLN A 245 28.47 22.08 5.69
C GLN A 245 27.78 20.84 6.25
N PHE A 246 27.74 20.70 7.59
CA PHE A 246 27.08 19.56 8.23
C PHE A 246 25.57 19.55 8.00
N ASN A 247 24.91 20.70 8.15
CA ASN A 247 23.46 20.81 7.90
C ASN A 247 23.13 20.44 6.45
N TYR A 248 23.87 20.97 5.49
CA TYR A 248 23.70 20.64 4.08
C TYR A 248 23.95 19.16 3.81
N MET A 249 25.08 18.61 4.26
CA MET A 249 25.47 17.23 4.00
C MET A 249 24.45 16.23 4.56
N VAL A 250 24.01 16.40 5.81
CA VAL A 250 23.05 15.49 6.45
C VAL A 250 21.69 15.57 5.74
N LEU A 251 21.20 16.78 5.45
CA LEU A 251 19.96 16.96 4.68
C LEU A 251 20.06 16.33 3.30
N ALA A 252 21.18 16.53 2.61
CA ALA A 252 21.41 15.97 1.28
C ALA A 252 21.42 14.45 1.29
N ARG A 253 22.02 13.81 2.31
CA ARG A 253 21.96 12.36 2.51
C ARG A 253 20.52 11.86 2.70
N PHE A 254 19.70 12.59 3.46
CA PHE A 254 18.29 12.22 3.64
C PHE A 254 17.50 12.31 2.33
N ILE A 255 17.69 13.38 1.56
CA ILE A 255 17.04 13.58 0.26
C ILE A 255 17.51 12.54 -0.76
N ALA A 256 18.82 12.28 -0.82
CA ALA A 256 19.39 11.26 -1.71
C ALA A 256 18.86 9.86 -1.39
N ALA A 257 18.86 9.47 -0.11
CA ALA A 257 18.33 8.18 0.34
C ALA A 257 16.84 8.03 -0.01
N TYR A 258 16.03 9.07 0.24
CA TYR A 258 14.63 9.10 -0.16
C TYR A 258 14.47 8.91 -1.67
N ASN A 259 15.15 9.73 -2.48
CA ASN A 259 15.02 9.71 -3.94
C ASN A 259 15.42 8.37 -4.55
N ILE A 260 16.48 7.73 -4.04
CA ILE A 260 16.90 6.41 -4.53
C ILE A 260 15.92 5.32 -4.09
N ASP A 261 15.49 5.30 -2.83
CA ASP A 261 14.57 4.27 -2.33
C ASP A 261 13.20 4.33 -3.03
N GLN A 262 12.59 5.51 -3.12
CA GLN A 262 11.33 5.68 -3.86
C GLN A 262 11.50 5.34 -5.35
N GLY A 263 12.63 5.73 -5.96
CA GLY A 263 12.88 5.49 -7.37
C GLY A 263 12.91 4.00 -7.70
N GLU A 264 13.62 3.20 -6.91
CA GLU A 264 13.69 1.74 -7.10
C GLU A 264 12.34 1.06 -6.82
N ARG A 265 11.59 1.50 -5.80
CA ARG A 265 10.24 0.99 -5.51
C ARG A 265 9.23 1.31 -6.62
N LYS A 266 9.29 2.51 -7.21
CA LYS A 266 8.47 2.87 -8.39
C LYS A 266 8.77 1.97 -9.58
N GLN A 267 10.05 1.69 -9.84
CA GLN A 267 10.40 0.80 -10.95
C GLN A 267 9.87 -0.62 -10.73
N LEU A 268 9.83 -1.11 -9.48
CA LEU A 268 9.16 -2.37 -9.15
C LEU A 268 7.64 -2.30 -9.43
N ILE A 269 6.96 -1.23 -9.01
CA ILE A 269 5.52 -1.03 -9.32
C ILE A 269 5.29 -1.00 -10.84
N ASN A 270 6.15 -0.32 -11.60
CA ASN A 270 6.05 -0.26 -13.04
C ASN A 270 6.18 -1.66 -13.66
N MET A 271 7.15 -2.44 -13.21
CA MET A 271 7.37 -3.81 -13.69
C MET A 271 6.18 -4.74 -13.35
N LEU A 272 5.65 -4.67 -12.13
CA LEU A 272 4.50 -5.48 -11.71
C LEU A 272 3.21 -5.08 -12.42
N SER A 273 2.94 -3.78 -12.54
CA SER A 273 1.75 -3.27 -13.22
C SER A 273 1.74 -3.59 -14.71
N ARG A 274 2.91 -3.57 -15.35
CA ARG A 274 3.10 -4.01 -16.73
C ARG A 274 2.89 -5.51 -16.89
N GLY A 275 3.40 -6.33 -15.96
CA GLY A 275 3.15 -7.78 -15.92
C GLY A 275 1.67 -8.16 -15.85
N LEU A 276 0.88 -7.37 -15.10
CA LEU A 276 -0.59 -7.50 -15.01
C LEU A 276 -1.33 -7.06 -16.27
N SER A 277 -0.67 -6.30 -17.14
CA SER A 277 -1.25 -5.62 -18.29
C SER A 277 -0.60 -6.02 -19.62
N GLU A 278 0.16 -7.14 -19.65
CA GLU A 278 0.91 -7.56 -20.84
C GLU A 278 0.00 -7.84 -22.03
N LYS A 279 -1.09 -8.59 -21.82
CA LYS A 279 -2.00 -9.02 -22.89
C LYS A 279 -3.47 -8.97 -22.48
N PRO A 280 -4.40 -8.79 -23.43
CA PRO A 280 -5.84 -8.82 -23.17
C PRO A 280 -6.38 -10.19 -22.70
N ASP A 281 -5.65 -11.27 -22.96
CA ASP A 281 -6.04 -12.66 -22.71
C ASP A 281 -5.16 -13.37 -21.67
N ASP A 282 -4.09 -12.72 -21.19
CA ASP A 282 -3.16 -13.32 -20.23
C ASP A 282 -2.37 -12.26 -19.44
N PHE A 283 -1.78 -12.70 -18.33
CA PHE A 283 -0.88 -11.90 -17.50
C PHE A 283 0.00 -12.82 -16.66
N ARG A 284 1.04 -12.23 -16.05
CA ARG A 284 1.95 -12.98 -15.16
C ARG A 284 1.42 -13.00 -13.74
N ASP A 285 1.74 -14.05 -12.99
CA ASP A 285 1.56 -14.06 -11.54
C ASP A 285 2.80 -13.54 -10.80
N ILE A 286 2.74 -13.55 -9.46
CA ILE A 286 3.86 -13.08 -8.61
C ILE A 286 5.13 -13.93 -8.72
N SER A 287 5.05 -15.13 -9.29
CA SER A 287 6.17 -16.03 -9.58
C SER A 287 6.70 -15.84 -11.01
N GLY A 288 6.06 -14.98 -11.80
CA GLY A 288 6.40 -14.65 -13.18
C GLY A 288 5.83 -15.62 -14.23
N ASP A 289 5.04 -16.60 -13.81
CA ASP A 289 4.43 -17.61 -14.68
C ASP A 289 3.15 -17.07 -15.32
N LEU A 290 2.80 -17.58 -16.50
CA LEU A 290 1.57 -17.20 -17.19
C LEU A 290 0.35 -17.75 -16.46
N VAL A 291 -0.61 -16.89 -16.15
CA VAL A 291 -1.80 -17.27 -15.39
C VAL A 291 -2.74 -18.14 -16.22
N SER A 292 -2.76 -17.95 -17.54
CA SER A 292 -3.54 -18.76 -18.47
C SER A 292 -3.31 -20.28 -18.30
N GLU A 293 -2.07 -20.72 -18.07
CA GLU A 293 -1.73 -22.14 -17.89
C GLU A 293 -2.38 -22.71 -16.63
N GLY A 294 -2.23 -22.01 -15.50
CA GLY A 294 -2.84 -22.39 -14.22
C GLY A 294 -4.37 -22.35 -14.27
N LEU A 295 -4.93 -21.40 -15.01
CA LEU A 295 -6.36 -21.24 -15.23
C LEU A 295 -6.93 -22.41 -16.04
N ILE A 296 -6.30 -22.76 -17.17
CA ILE A 296 -6.71 -23.91 -18.00
C ILE A 296 -6.60 -25.23 -17.22
N LYS A 297 -5.54 -25.38 -16.41
CA LYS A 297 -5.38 -26.54 -15.53
C LYS A 297 -6.49 -26.62 -14.48
N THR A 298 -6.83 -25.50 -13.85
CA THR A 298 -7.91 -25.41 -12.86
C THR A 298 -9.26 -25.73 -13.50
N PHE A 299 -9.53 -25.19 -14.68
CA PHE A 299 -10.73 -25.48 -15.46
C PHE A 299 -10.86 -26.98 -15.77
N ARG A 300 -9.84 -27.58 -16.37
CA ARG A 300 -9.84 -29.00 -16.78
C ARG A 300 -9.95 -29.98 -15.63
N ASN A 301 -9.34 -29.67 -14.48
CA ASN A 301 -9.37 -30.54 -13.31
C ASN A 301 -10.76 -30.63 -12.66
N ASN A 302 -11.64 -29.67 -12.93
CA ASN A 302 -12.99 -29.62 -12.37
C ASN A 302 -14.07 -30.08 -13.37
N LEU A 303 -13.72 -30.41 -14.62
CA LEU A 303 -14.67 -30.93 -15.61
C LEU A 303 -14.97 -32.43 -15.41
N THR A 304 -16.21 -32.79 -15.70
CA THR A 304 -16.63 -34.18 -15.92
C THR A 304 -15.94 -34.75 -17.16
N GLU A 305 -15.74 -36.07 -17.19
CA GLU A 305 -15.07 -36.76 -18.30
C GLU A 305 -15.74 -36.52 -19.66
N ALA A 306 -17.07 -36.51 -19.70
CA ALA A 306 -17.84 -36.21 -20.91
C ALA A 306 -17.58 -34.80 -21.46
N ASN A 307 -17.51 -33.78 -20.59
CA ASN A 307 -17.17 -32.42 -20.99
C ASN A 307 -15.69 -32.33 -21.40
N LYS A 308 -14.79 -32.95 -20.64
CA LYS A 308 -13.34 -32.94 -20.87
C LYS A 308 -12.95 -33.55 -22.21
N ASN A 309 -13.63 -34.62 -22.63
CA ASN A 309 -13.37 -35.27 -23.93
C ASN A 309 -13.94 -34.47 -25.12
N SER A 310 -14.88 -33.55 -24.87
CA SER A 310 -15.53 -32.75 -25.92
C SER A 310 -14.91 -31.38 -26.15
N ILE A 311 -14.09 -30.89 -25.22
CA ILE A 311 -13.52 -29.53 -25.25
C ILE A 311 -12.10 -29.52 -25.79
N LYS A 312 -11.83 -28.58 -26.70
CA LYS A 312 -10.48 -28.26 -27.18
C LYS A 312 -10.03 -26.91 -26.62
N ASP A 313 -8.72 -26.67 -26.56
CA ASP A 313 -8.16 -25.45 -25.96
C ASP A 313 -8.54 -24.16 -26.68
N ASP A 314 -8.74 -24.22 -28.00
CA ASP A 314 -9.24 -23.12 -28.83
C ASP A 314 -10.69 -22.69 -28.50
N GLN A 315 -11.41 -23.51 -27.73
CA GLN A 315 -12.77 -23.23 -27.28
C GLN A 315 -12.82 -22.62 -25.87
N ILE A 316 -11.66 -22.38 -25.25
CA ILE A 316 -11.53 -21.67 -23.98
C ILE A 316 -11.05 -20.24 -24.28
N LYS A 317 -11.84 -19.26 -23.89
CA LYS A 317 -11.50 -17.83 -24.00
C LYS A 317 -11.23 -17.26 -22.62
N ILE A 318 -10.14 -16.51 -22.51
CA ILE A 318 -9.75 -15.81 -21.29
C ILE A 318 -9.75 -14.32 -21.59
N ILE A 319 -10.20 -13.51 -20.62
CA ILE A 319 -10.09 -12.06 -20.68
C ILE A 319 -9.45 -11.53 -19.40
N ASN A 320 -8.44 -10.69 -19.58
CA ASN A 320 -7.80 -9.89 -18.55
C ASN A 320 -8.24 -8.43 -18.73
N GLY A 321 -9.02 -7.91 -17.77
CA GLY A 321 -9.49 -6.53 -17.81
C GLY A 321 -8.35 -5.50 -17.87
N LEU A 322 -7.24 -5.73 -17.15
CA LEU A 322 -6.11 -4.78 -17.13
C LEU A 322 -5.23 -4.85 -18.38
N GLY A 323 -5.41 -5.86 -19.21
CA GLY A 323 -4.72 -6.01 -20.51
C GLY A 323 -5.43 -5.30 -21.67
N GLN A 324 -6.63 -4.78 -21.46
CA GLN A 324 -7.41 -4.07 -22.48
C GLN A 324 -6.81 -2.70 -22.83
N ASN A 325 -6.98 -2.26 -24.07
CA ASN A 325 -6.26 -1.11 -24.68
C ASN A 325 -6.28 0.20 -23.86
N ASP A 326 -7.39 0.50 -23.19
CA ASP A 326 -7.55 1.74 -22.43
C ASP A 326 -6.89 1.69 -21.04
N CYS A 327 -6.54 0.49 -20.55
CA CYS A 327 -5.99 0.27 -19.22
C CYS A 327 -4.60 -0.38 -19.23
N ASN A 328 -4.13 -0.86 -20.38
CA ASN A 328 -2.88 -1.61 -20.49
C ASN A 328 -1.62 -0.73 -20.50
N ALA A 329 -0.46 -1.35 -20.74
CA ALA A 329 0.82 -0.66 -20.84
C ALA A 329 1.21 -0.25 -22.28
N VAL A 330 0.33 -0.45 -23.27
CA VAL A 330 0.66 -0.19 -24.68
C VAL A 330 0.77 1.32 -24.92
N GLY A 331 1.90 1.75 -25.49
CA GLY A 331 2.20 3.15 -25.78
C GLY A 331 2.72 3.95 -24.58
N VAL A 332 2.93 3.30 -23.42
CA VAL A 332 3.47 3.94 -22.22
C VAL A 332 5.00 3.73 -22.16
N PRO A 333 5.81 4.74 -21.78
CA PRO A 333 7.25 4.56 -21.57
C PRO A 333 7.56 3.45 -20.56
N ASN A 334 8.74 2.82 -20.68
CA ASN A 334 9.16 1.77 -19.72
C ASN A 334 9.42 2.31 -18.31
N THR A 335 9.56 3.63 -18.16
CA THR A 335 9.76 4.32 -16.89
C THR A 335 8.48 4.61 -16.13
N ASP A 336 7.32 4.35 -16.74
CA ASP A 336 5.99 4.68 -16.22
C ASP A 336 5.15 3.39 -16.04
N PRO A 337 4.20 3.39 -15.09
CA PRO A 337 3.34 2.23 -14.84
C PRO A 337 2.29 2.06 -15.95
N ALA A 338 1.58 0.93 -15.97
CA ALA A 338 0.44 0.74 -16.88
C ALA A 338 -0.67 1.80 -16.65
N LYS A 339 -1.48 2.11 -17.68
CA LYS A 339 -2.46 3.23 -17.67
C LYS A 339 -3.50 3.19 -16.54
N TRP A 340 -3.70 2.03 -15.92
CA TRP A 340 -4.58 1.89 -14.76
C TRP A 340 -3.97 2.44 -13.45
N LEU A 341 -2.69 2.83 -13.46
CA LEU A 341 -1.99 3.54 -12.38
C LEU A 341 -1.45 4.87 -12.91
N SER A 342 -1.43 5.88 -12.05
CA SER A 342 -0.81 7.18 -12.33
C SER A 342 0.17 7.56 -11.22
N GLU A 343 1.36 8.04 -11.58
CA GLU A 343 2.36 8.50 -10.61
C GLU A 343 2.01 9.89 -10.06
N VAL A 344 2.06 10.04 -8.73
CA VAL A 344 1.86 11.32 -8.05
C VAL A 344 3.22 12.01 -7.88
N LYS A 345 3.69 12.65 -8.97
CA LYS A 345 4.95 13.42 -9.00
C LYS A 345 4.80 14.70 -8.19
N VAL A 346 5.72 14.99 -7.27
CA VAL A 346 5.67 16.18 -6.39
C VAL A 346 6.96 16.99 -6.45
N LYS A 347 6.88 18.29 -6.15
CA LYS A 347 8.05 19.20 -6.10
C LYS A 347 8.28 19.81 -4.72
N PRO A 348 8.82 19.02 -3.76
CA PRO A 348 9.13 19.55 -2.44
C PRO A 348 10.21 20.63 -2.50
N ALA A 349 10.24 21.48 -1.47
CA ALA A 349 11.31 22.43 -1.21
C ALA A 349 11.88 22.17 0.18
N PHE A 350 13.20 22.32 0.29
CA PHE A 350 13.91 22.20 1.56
C PHE A 350 14.79 23.43 1.73
N ALA A 351 15.03 23.79 2.98
CA ALA A 351 15.97 24.81 3.38
C ALA A 351 16.89 24.24 4.45
N TYR A 352 18.11 24.77 4.54
CA TYR A 352 19.08 24.43 5.58
C TYR A 352 19.62 25.72 6.20
N MET A 353 20.10 25.60 7.44
CA MET A 353 20.72 26.71 8.14
C MET A 353 22.20 26.81 7.76
N ASP A 354 22.59 27.93 7.18
CA ASP A 354 23.96 28.31 6.87
C ASP A 354 24.40 29.51 7.73
N PHE A 355 25.71 29.70 7.86
CA PHE A 355 26.28 30.71 8.75
C PHE A 355 27.29 31.57 7.98
N HIS A 356 27.01 32.86 7.90
CA HIS A 356 27.93 33.84 7.31
C HIS A 356 28.82 34.42 8.41
N CYS A 357 30.13 34.31 8.22
CA CYS A 357 31.11 34.88 9.15
C CYS A 357 31.77 36.11 8.58
N GLU A 358 31.60 37.24 9.27
CA GLU A 358 32.30 38.47 8.93
C GLU A 358 33.61 38.60 9.73
N GLY A 359 34.72 38.33 9.01
CA GLY A 359 36.14 38.67 9.24
C GLY A 359 36.75 38.58 10.66
N ASN A 360 37.82 37.78 10.78
CA ASN A 360 38.76 37.79 11.93
C ASN A 360 39.44 39.16 12.15
N ASP A 361 39.57 39.98 11.10
CA ASP A 361 40.20 41.31 11.11
C ASP A 361 39.19 42.48 11.08
N SER A 362 37.89 42.20 11.25
CA SER A 362 36.86 43.23 11.22
C SER A 362 36.76 43.96 12.57
N ALA A 363 36.43 45.25 12.54
CA ALA A 363 36.22 46.05 13.76
C ALA A 363 35.08 45.53 14.66
N SER A 364 34.21 44.67 14.12
CA SER A 364 33.08 44.04 14.82
C SER A 364 32.80 42.65 14.22
N PRO A 365 33.52 41.59 14.65
CA PRO A 365 33.30 40.24 14.15
C PRO A 365 31.89 39.77 14.50
N ARG A 366 31.18 39.18 13.53
CA ARG A 366 29.80 38.71 13.71
C ARG A 366 29.51 37.46 12.90
N VAL A 367 28.60 36.66 13.43
CA VAL A 367 28.06 35.46 12.80
C VAL A 367 26.59 35.71 12.48
N GLN A 368 26.23 35.66 11.21
CA GLN A 368 24.85 35.82 10.75
C GLN A 368 24.28 34.47 10.33
N MET A 369 23.19 34.07 10.98
CA MET A 369 22.41 32.89 10.59
C MET A 369 21.60 33.19 9.32
N ARG A 370 21.64 32.30 8.33
CA ARG A 370 20.93 32.44 7.06
C ARG A 370 20.21 31.14 6.72
N ALA A 371 18.89 31.20 6.58
CA ALA A 371 18.13 30.13 5.95
C ALA A 371 18.37 30.16 4.43
N ARG A 372 18.94 29.10 3.86
CA ARG A 372 19.19 28.97 2.43
C ARG A 372 18.37 27.83 1.86
N GLU A 373 17.79 28.05 0.68
CA GLU A 373 17.14 26.98 -0.06
C GLU A 373 18.17 25.90 -0.42
N PHE A 374 17.79 24.64 -0.26
CA PHE A 374 18.61 23.50 -0.63
C PHE A 374 18.50 23.24 -2.14
N ASN A 375 19.50 23.69 -2.90
CA ASN A 375 19.65 23.45 -4.33
C ASN A 375 21.14 23.56 -4.73
N LYS A 376 21.48 23.27 -6.00
CA LYS A 376 22.89 23.37 -6.47
C LYS A 376 23.44 24.79 -6.55
N ALA A 377 22.58 25.80 -6.73
CA ALA A 377 23.00 27.19 -6.77
C ALA A 377 23.36 27.74 -5.37
N ASN A 378 22.79 27.14 -4.33
CA ASN A 378 22.91 27.57 -2.94
C ASN A 378 23.74 26.59 -2.10
N LEU A 379 24.96 26.28 -2.55
CA LEU A 379 25.94 25.52 -1.75
C LEU A 379 26.39 26.31 -0.51
N PRO A 380 26.78 25.64 0.60
CA PRO A 380 27.28 26.30 1.80
C PRO A 380 28.40 27.29 1.49
N GLU A 381 28.48 28.40 2.24
CA GLU A 381 29.48 29.45 1.98
C GLU A 381 30.93 28.96 2.08
N ASN A 382 31.19 27.96 2.93
CA ASN A 382 32.46 27.25 3.00
C ASN A 382 32.22 25.78 2.73
N ILE A 383 33.02 25.15 1.87
CA ILE A 383 32.93 23.72 1.54
C ILE A 383 34.28 22.99 1.67
N ASN A 384 35.31 23.62 2.21
CA ASN A 384 36.68 23.14 2.04
C ASN A 384 36.96 21.78 2.70
N GLU A 385 36.29 21.46 3.81
CA GLU A 385 36.53 20.20 4.53
C GLU A 385 35.69 19.04 4.00
N LEU A 386 34.46 19.31 3.58
CA LEU A 386 33.53 18.29 3.10
C LEU A 386 33.28 18.43 1.58
N ARG A 387 34.25 18.97 0.84
CA ARG A 387 34.10 19.34 -0.57
C ARG A 387 33.62 18.18 -1.43
N ASP A 388 34.26 17.02 -1.31
CA ASP A 388 33.97 15.86 -2.16
C ASP A 388 32.57 15.30 -1.88
N ASP A 389 32.21 15.20 -0.60
CA ASP A 389 30.89 14.77 -0.15
C ASP A 389 29.79 15.74 -0.60
N ILE A 390 29.99 17.05 -0.39
CA ILE A 390 29.04 18.09 -0.80
C ILE A 390 28.89 18.11 -2.32
N THR A 391 30.00 18.02 -3.06
CA THR A 391 29.97 18.00 -4.54
C THR A 391 29.19 16.79 -5.03
N TYR A 392 29.47 15.60 -4.49
CA TYR A 392 28.72 14.39 -4.84
C TYR A 392 27.24 14.52 -4.49
N LEU A 393 26.91 14.97 -3.28
CA LEU A 393 25.53 15.04 -2.81
C LEU A 393 24.71 16.15 -3.49
N SER A 394 25.36 17.23 -3.94
CA SER A 394 24.70 18.33 -4.66
C SER A 394 23.99 17.85 -5.93
N GLN A 395 24.43 16.74 -6.52
CA GLN A 395 23.76 16.14 -7.68
C GLN A 395 22.29 15.77 -7.41
N PHE A 396 21.94 15.51 -6.14
CA PHE A 396 20.59 15.17 -5.69
C PHE A 396 19.77 16.37 -5.19
N ALA A 397 20.34 17.59 -5.23
CA ALA A 397 19.70 18.79 -4.68
C ALA A 397 18.68 19.46 -5.61
N ASP A 398 18.82 19.26 -6.92
CA ASP A 398 17.86 19.75 -7.90
C ASP A 398 16.81 18.68 -8.23
N PRO A 399 15.66 19.06 -8.83
CA PRO A 399 14.70 18.10 -9.34
C PRO A 399 15.37 17.05 -10.22
N LEU A 400 15.25 15.79 -9.81
CA LEU A 400 15.80 14.66 -10.55
C LEU A 400 14.84 14.22 -11.63
N GLU A 401 15.40 13.68 -12.71
CA GLU A 401 14.63 13.02 -13.76
C GLU A 401 14.17 11.62 -13.32
N ALA A 402 13.22 11.05 -14.07
CA ALA A 402 12.79 9.67 -13.85
C ALA A 402 13.99 8.70 -13.93
N PRO A 403 14.08 7.70 -13.02
CA PRO A 403 13.07 7.30 -12.04
C PRO A 403 13.19 7.99 -10.66
N TYR A 404 14.16 8.88 -10.45
CA TYR A 404 14.50 9.42 -9.13
C TYR A 404 13.82 10.75 -8.81
N ASN A 405 12.98 11.27 -9.71
CA ASN A 405 12.07 12.39 -9.45
C ASN A 405 11.21 12.14 -8.20
N ALA A 406 11.03 13.16 -7.35
CA ALA A 406 10.27 13.01 -6.11
C ALA A 406 8.80 12.64 -6.39
N SER A 407 8.32 11.61 -5.70
CA SER A 407 6.96 11.09 -5.85
C SER A 407 6.48 10.48 -4.54
N VAL A 408 5.21 10.65 -4.25
CA VAL A 408 4.55 10.09 -3.06
C VAL A 408 3.85 8.76 -3.36
N GLY A 409 4.11 8.19 -4.55
CA GLY A 409 3.59 6.90 -4.98
C GLY A 409 2.74 6.96 -6.25
N VAL A 410 1.83 6.01 -6.38
CA VAL A 410 0.86 5.88 -7.47
C VAL A 410 -0.58 5.91 -6.96
N GLU A 411 -1.49 6.40 -7.80
CA GLU A 411 -2.93 6.33 -7.59
C GLU A 411 -3.59 5.41 -8.63
N LYS A 412 -4.58 4.63 -8.22
CA LYS A 412 -5.29 3.71 -9.10
C LYS A 412 -6.44 4.42 -9.81
N ASN A 413 -6.47 4.33 -11.13
CA ASN A 413 -7.61 4.77 -11.94
C ASN A 413 -8.86 3.92 -11.60
N PRO A 414 -9.95 4.53 -11.10
CA PRO A 414 -11.17 3.79 -10.78
C PRO A 414 -11.87 3.21 -12.01
N TRP A 415 -11.75 3.88 -13.16
CA TRP A 415 -12.43 3.52 -14.39
C TRP A 415 -11.78 2.32 -15.09
N CYS A 416 -10.56 1.96 -14.69
CA CYS A 416 -9.90 0.71 -15.06
C CYS A 416 -10.18 -0.37 -14.01
N MET A 417 -11.10 -1.28 -14.31
CA MET A 417 -11.48 -2.35 -13.40
C MET A 417 -10.58 -3.57 -13.59
N ALA A 418 -9.94 -4.02 -12.53
CA ALA A 418 -9.29 -5.33 -12.53
C ALA A 418 -10.38 -6.40 -12.51
N TYR A 419 -10.35 -7.32 -13.46
CA TYR A 419 -11.18 -8.54 -13.46
C TYR A 419 -10.55 -9.58 -14.40
N VAL A 420 -10.93 -10.83 -14.18
CA VAL A 420 -10.63 -11.95 -15.09
C VAL A 420 -11.94 -12.62 -15.47
N GLY A 421 -12.11 -12.89 -16.76
CA GLY A 421 -13.24 -13.65 -17.28
C GLY A 421 -12.78 -14.90 -18.01
N VAL A 422 -13.60 -15.93 -17.94
CA VAL A 422 -13.39 -17.21 -18.63
C VAL A 422 -14.69 -17.57 -19.33
N SER A 423 -14.59 -18.04 -20.58
CA SER A 423 -15.71 -18.52 -21.37
C SER A 423 -15.30 -19.83 -22.03
N ALA A 424 -16.20 -20.82 -22.04
CA ALA A 424 -15.93 -22.14 -22.59
C ALA A 424 -17.16 -22.71 -23.28
N GLU A 425 -16.93 -23.41 -24.39
CA GLU A 425 -17.98 -24.09 -25.17
C GLU A 425 -17.71 -25.59 -25.27
N THR A 426 -18.70 -26.43 -24.93
CA THR A 426 -18.61 -27.90 -24.99
C THR A 426 -19.76 -28.51 -25.78
N LYS A 427 -19.55 -29.70 -26.34
CA LYS A 427 -20.58 -30.51 -27.02
C LYS A 427 -20.58 -31.93 -26.44
N PRO A 428 -21.07 -32.14 -25.21
CA PRO A 428 -21.05 -33.46 -24.59
C PRO A 428 -21.90 -34.46 -25.39
N SER A 429 -21.44 -35.71 -25.45
CA SER A 429 -22.19 -36.80 -26.09
C SER A 429 -23.35 -37.24 -25.19
N ILE A 430 -24.58 -37.20 -25.72
CA ILE A 430 -25.80 -37.57 -25.01
C ILE A 430 -26.37 -38.85 -25.65
N PRO A 431 -26.49 -39.98 -24.91
CA PRO A 431 -26.76 -41.30 -25.49
C PRO A 431 -28.05 -41.44 -26.31
N PHE A 432 -29.09 -40.63 -26.03
CA PHE A 432 -30.40 -40.75 -26.68
C PHE A 432 -30.89 -39.45 -27.32
N ALA A 433 -29.99 -38.53 -27.70
CA ALA A 433 -30.38 -37.26 -28.30
C ALA A 433 -30.78 -37.41 -29.78
N PRO A 434 -32.03 -37.10 -30.19
CA PRO A 434 -32.51 -37.33 -31.55
C PRO A 434 -31.95 -36.34 -32.60
N LEU A 435 -31.26 -35.28 -32.18
CA LEU A 435 -30.82 -34.15 -33.03
C LEU A 435 -29.31 -33.85 -32.99
N GLY A 436 -28.48 -34.80 -32.53
CA GLY A 436 -27.03 -34.60 -32.39
C GLY A 436 -26.61 -33.86 -31.10
N GLY A 437 -25.34 -33.46 -31.00
CA GLY A 437 -24.77 -32.86 -29.79
C GLY A 437 -25.19 -31.41 -29.55
N VAL A 438 -25.73 -31.10 -28.37
CA VAL A 438 -26.10 -29.74 -27.94
C VAL A 438 -24.84 -28.97 -27.54
N THR A 439 -24.70 -27.73 -28.00
CA THR A 439 -23.58 -26.86 -27.60
C THR A 439 -23.91 -26.17 -26.29
N LEU A 440 -23.10 -26.39 -25.26
CA LEU A 440 -23.19 -25.73 -23.97
C LEU A 440 -22.13 -24.64 -23.91
N LYS A 441 -22.54 -23.38 -23.70
CA LYS A 441 -21.63 -22.26 -23.44
C LYS A 441 -21.70 -21.86 -21.96
N ALA A 442 -20.58 -21.71 -21.28
CA ALA A 442 -20.53 -21.15 -19.92
C ALA A 442 -19.56 -19.98 -19.89
N ARG A 443 -19.85 -19.00 -19.02
CA ARG A 443 -18.98 -17.86 -18.79
C ARG A 443 -19.01 -17.45 -17.33
N GLY A 444 -17.89 -16.98 -16.82
CA GLY A 444 -17.71 -16.58 -15.43
C GLY A 444 -16.75 -15.42 -15.34
N PHE A 445 -17.01 -14.50 -14.42
CA PHE A 445 -16.16 -13.35 -14.17
C PHE A 445 -15.91 -13.21 -12.68
N ALA A 446 -14.67 -12.94 -12.32
CA ALA A 446 -14.27 -12.64 -10.95
C ALA A 446 -13.38 -11.40 -10.94
N LYS A 447 -13.40 -10.66 -9.83
CA LYS A 447 -12.55 -9.49 -9.65
C LYS A 447 -11.92 -9.39 -8.26
N PRO A 448 -10.71 -8.80 -8.17
CA PRO A 448 -10.18 -8.28 -6.93
C PRO A 448 -11.11 -7.21 -6.31
N PHE A 449 -11.30 -7.23 -4.99
CA PHE A 449 -12.07 -6.21 -4.25
C PHE A 449 -11.52 -5.99 -2.83
N GLY A 450 -11.90 -4.87 -2.20
CA GLY A 450 -11.59 -4.59 -0.80
C GLY A 450 -10.19 -4.00 -0.53
N GLY A 451 -9.21 -4.30 -1.39
CA GLY A 451 -7.87 -3.73 -1.30
C GLY A 451 -7.80 -2.26 -1.73
N LYS A 452 -6.77 -1.58 -1.24
CA LYS A 452 -6.48 -0.16 -1.52
C LYS A 452 -5.00 -0.01 -1.88
N ILE A 453 -4.70 0.50 -3.07
CA ILE A 453 -3.31 0.72 -3.50
C ILE A 453 -2.74 2.00 -2.89
N GLY A 454 -3.56 3.02 -2.69
CA GLY A 454 -3.16 4.30 -2.16
C GLY A 454 -4.31 5.30 -2.30
N PRO A 455 -4.21 6.47 -1.66
CA PRO A 455 -5.18 7.52 -1.83
C PRO A 455 -5.07 8.09 -3.25
N TRP A 456 -6.18 8.56 -3.78
CA TRP A 456 -6.10 9.54 -4.85
C TRP A 456 -5.54 10.85 -4.30
N TYR A 457 -4.83 11.59 -5.15
CA TYR A 457 -4.35 12.91 -4.76
C TYR A 457 -5.52 13.87 -4.51
N TYR A 458 -6.59 13.77 -5.32
CA TYR A 458 -7.87 14.46 -5.12
C TYR A 458 -9.02 13.49 -4.84
N SER A 459 -10.07 13.96 -4.16
CA SER A 459 -11.24 13.15 -3.79
C SER A 459 -12.14 12.75 -4.97
N GLN A 460 -11.90 13.31 -6.17
CA GLN A 460 -12.68 13.02 -7.37
C GLN A 460 -11.78 12.58 -8.53
N TRP A 461 -12.35 11.78 -9.42
CA TRP A 461 -11.71 11.32 -10.65
C TRP A 461 -12.66 11.41 -11.85
N PRO A 462 -12.52 12.43 -12.71
CA PRO A 462 -13.34 12.57 -13.92
C PRO A 462 -13.12 11.41 -14.90
N ARG A 463 -14.20 10.88 -15.48
CA ARG A 463 -14.10 9.79 -16.47
C ARG A 463 -13.23 10.22 -17.66
N GLY A 464 -12.26 9.40 -18.02
CA GLY A 464 -11.31 9.67 -19.11
C GLY A 464 -10.08 10.51 -18.71
N SER A 465 -10.02 11.02 -17.46
CA SER A 465 -8.80 11.60 -16.93
C SER A 465 -7.77 10.51 -16.62
N ASN A 466 -6.49 10.79 -16.90
CA ASN A 466 -5.37 9.90 -16.55
C ASN A 466 -5.03 9.91 -15.06
N GLN A 467 -5.49 10.92 -14.32
CA GLN A 467 -5.17 11.13 -12.91
C GLN A 467 -6.35 11.75 -12.17
N SER A 468 -6.35 11.68 -10.84
CA SER A 468 -7.40 12.31 -10.03
C SER A 468 -7.38 13.82 -10.20
N SER A 469 -8.57 14.43 -10.25
CA SER A 469 -8.74 15.89 -10.37
C SER A 469 -10.12 16.32 -9.89
N GLY A 470 -10.20 17.50 -9.27
CA GLY A 470 -11.45 18.03 -8.71
C GLY A 470 -11.73 17.60 -7.27
N GLY A 471 -12.65 18.27 -6.58
CA GLY A 471 -12.90 18.01 -5.16
C GLY A 471 -11.75 18.49 -4.25
N LYS A 472 -11.58 17.83 -3.09
CA LYS A 472 -10.60 18.20 -2.07
C LYS A 472 -9.34 17.34 -2.21
N ARG A 473 -8.18 17.88 -1.83
CA ARG A 473 -6.97 17.08 -1.67
C ARG A 473 -7.14 16.11 -0.50
N ILE A 474 -6.87 14.82 -0.74
CA ILE A 474 -7.00 13.78 0.31
C ILE A 474 -5.95 13.96 1.39
N ASP A 475 -4.71 14.24 0.99
CA ASP A 475 -3.65 14.69 1.88
C ASP A 475 -3.31 16.15 1.57
N PRO A 476 -3.87 17.13 2.31
CA PRO A 476 -3.63 18.54 2.07
C PRO A 476 -2.20 18.99 2.44
N LEU A 477 -1.43 18.15 3.15
CA LEU A 477 -0.11 18.48 3.68
C LEU A 477 1.04 18.04 2.77
N LEU A 478 0.76 17.24 1.74
CA LEU A 478 1.76 16.92 0.72
C LEU A 478 2.14 18.15 -0.12
N PRO A 479 3.31 18.15 -0.75
CA PRO A 479 3.62 19.11 -1.79
C PRO A 479 2.68 18.98 -2.98
N TRP A 480 2.53 20.07 -3.74
CA TRP A 480 1.70 20.06 -4.94
C TRP A 480 2.20 19.02 -5.94
N ARG A 481 1.25 18.27 -6.51
CA ARG A 481 1.50 17.44 -7.68
C ARG A 481 1.96 18.32 -8.84
N GLU A 482 2.99 17.88 -9.56
CA GLU A 482 3.54 18.61 -10.70
C GLU A 482 2.44 18.93 -11.73
N GLY A 483 2.37 20.19 -12.17
CA GLY A 483 1.37 20.67 -13.13
C GLY A 483 0.05 21.18 -12.54
N ASP A 484 -0.25 20.91 -11.27
CA ASP A 484 -1.51 21.38 -10.64
C ASP A 484 -1.52 22.87 -10.26
N LYS A 485 -0.35 23.53 -10.17
CA LYS A 485 -0.23 24.94 -9.76
C LYS A 485 0.73 25.69 -10.69
N THR A 486 0.34 26.89 -11.12
CA THR A 486 1.09 27.70 -12.10
C THR A 486 2.41 28.25 -11.55
N ASN A 487 2.48 28.56 -10.25
CA ASN A 487 3.67 29.08 -9.57
C ASN A 487 4.30 28.06 -8.60
N GLN A 488 4.60 26.85 -9.08
CA GLN A 488 5.29 25.80 -8.28
C GLN A 488 6.75 26.14 -7.95
N ALA A 489 7.29 27.23 -8.49
CA ALA A 489 8.69 27.59 -8.37
C ALA A 489 9.04 28.42 -7.13
N ASP A 490 8.08 28.98 -6.38
CA ASP A 490 8.40 29.80 -5.20
C ASP A 490 8.93 28.91 -4.06
N PRO A 491 10.20 29.08 -3.62
CA PRO A 491 10.77 28.31 -2.51
C PRO A 491 10.15 28.66 -1.16
N LYS A 492 9.49 29.82 -1.05
CA LYS A 492 8.81 30.30 0.17
C LYS A 492 7.36 29.83 0.26
N ASP A 493 6.90 28.98 -0.65
CA ASP A 493 5.57 28.41 -0.56
C ASP A 493 5.52 27.35 0.57
N PRO A 494 4.75 27.57 1.65
CA PRO A 494 4.69 26.66 2.79
C PRO A 494 4.12 25.29 2.43
N THR A 495 3.40 25.20 1.31
CA THR A 495 2.87 23.94 0.79
C THR A 495 3.94 23.06 0.16
N ARG A 496 5.17 23.55 -0.09
CA ARG A 496 6.28 22.74 -0.63
C ARG A 496 7.13 22.08 0.45
N ALA A 497 7.07 22.57 1.69
CA ALA A 497 7.85 22.02 2.79
C ALA A 497 7.39 20.59 3.14
N ALA A 498 8.34 19.68 3.38
CA ALA A 498 8.02 18.28 3.65
C ALA A 498 7.12 18.11 4.88
N ASN A 499 5.92 17.57 4.67
CA ASN A 499 4.94 17.27 5.70
C ASN A 499 3.98 16.17 5.19
N TYR A 500 3.15 15.60 6.05
CA TYR A 500 2.15 14.60 5.67
C TYR A 500 1.00 14.56 6.68
N SER A 501 -0.17 14.09 6.22
CA SER A 501 -1.32 13.84 7.08
C SER A 501 -1.17 12.53 7.86
N ARG A 502 -1.38 12.57 9.17
CA ARG A 502 -1.29 11.39 10.07
C ARG A 502 -2.62 10.64 10.22
N PHE A 503 -3.72 11.32 9.91
CA PHE A 503 -5.08 10.77 9.88
C PHE A 503 -5.90 11.50 8.81
N PRO A 504 -7.01 10.91 8.31
CA PRO A 504 -7.87 11.58 7.33
C PRO A 504 -8.39 12.93 7.87
N GLY A 505 -8.13 14.01 7.13
CA GLY A 505 -8.52 15.37 7.52
C GLY A 505 -7.53 16.09 8.44
N ASP A 506 -6.35 15.52 8.70
CA ASP A 506 -5.26 16.21 9.40
C ASP A 506 -4.84 17.48 8.63
N LYS A 507 -4.74 18.60 9.36
CA LYS A 507 -4.38 19.92 8.81
C LYS A 507 -3.02 20.40 9.29
N VAL A 508 -2.35 19.63 10.14
CA VAL A 508 -1.14 20.05 10.84
C VAL A 508 0.02 19.08 10.59
N GLY A 509 -0.22 17.77 10.69
CA GLY A 509 0.80 16.75 10.47
C GLY A 509 1.96 16.87 11.44
N MET A 510 3.18 16.83 10.92
CA MET A 510 4.43 16.93 11.69
C MET A 510 4.70 18.34 12.24
N LYS A 511 3.87 19.32 11.90
CA LYS A 511 3.85 20.64 12.54
C LYS A 511 3.07 20.64 13.86
N SER A 512 2.62 19.50 14.36
CA SER A 512 1.87 19.49 15.61
C SER A 512 2.80 19.77 16.79
N ARG A 513 2.39 20.67 17.69
CA ARG A 513 3.12 20.96 18.93
C ARG A 513 3.33 19.71 19.77
N ALA A 514 2.32 18.83 19.83
CA ALA A 514 2.42 17.55 20.51
C ALA A 514 3.50 16.65 19.91
N VAL A 515 3.50 16.51 18.58
CA VAL A 515 4.51 15.72 17.84
C VAL A 515 5.91 16.27 18.07
N GLN A 516 6.12 17.57 17.86
CA GLN A 516 7.41 18.23 18.06
C GLN A 516 7.89 18.12 19.52
N GLY A 517 6.99 18.27 20.49
CA GLY A 517 7.32 18.16 21.91
C GLY A 517 7.78 16.76 22.29
N GLN A 518 7.01 15.75 21.89
CA GLN A 518 7.27 14.35 22.23
C GLN A 518 8.53 13.81 21.54
N PHE A 519 8.69 14.03 20.22
CA PHE A 519 9.90 13.61 19.51
C PHE A 519 11.12 14.43 19.92
N GLY A 520 10.97 15.74 20.13
CA GLY A 520 12.07 16.58 20.62
C GLY A 520 12.57 16.10 21.98
N ARG A 521 11.69 15.81 22.94
CA ARG A 521 12.08 15.21 24.22
C ARG A 521 12.81 13.88 24.02
N ALA A 522 12.26 12.98 23.21
CA ALA A 522 12.85 11.67 22.97
C ALA A 522 14.26 11.76 22.35
N ILE A 523 14.47 12.65 21.38
CA ILE A 523 15.77 12.90 20.74
C ILE A 523 16.80 13.37 21.76
N TYR A 524 16.44 14.32 22.63
CA TYR A 524 17.36 14.80 23.67
C TYR A 524 17.71 13.71 24.69
N ASN A 525 16.74 12.86 25.03
CA ASN A 525 16.93 11.74 25.96
C ASN A 525 17.69 10.55 25.35
N LEU A 526 18.04 10.57 24.06
CA LEU A 526 18.99 9.62 23.50
C LEU A 526 20.37 9.77 24.17
N SER A 527 20.77 10.98 24.55
CA SER A 527 22.01 11.16 25.30
C SER A 527 21.79 10.85 26.77
N THR A 528 22.52 9.86 27.30
CA THR A 528 22.52 9.53 28.73
C THR A 528 22.99 10.71 29.56
N ASP A 529 23.98 11.44 29.06
CA ASP A 529 24.54 12.59 29.76
C ASP A 529 23.52 13.71 29.82
N TRP A 530 22.86 14.00 28.70
CA TRP A 530 21.77 14.98 28.67
C TRP A 530 20.63 14.57 29.62
N SER A 531 20.19 13.31 29.54
CA SER A 531 19.07 12.78 30.34
C SER A 531 19.32 12.88 31.85
N LYS A 532 20.58 12.77 32.30
CA LYS A 532 20.96 12.79 33.74
C LYS A 532 21.33 14.16 34.29
N ARG A 533 21.47 15.20 33.44
CA ARG A 533 21.78 16.58 33.89
C ARG A 533 20.74 17.12 34.89
N PRO A 534 21.14 17.83 35.96
CA PRO A 534 20.17 18.52 36.83
C PRO A 534 19.38 19.59 36.07
N VAL A 535 18.14 19.82 36.51
CA VAL A 535 17.33 20.95 36.02
C VAL A 535 17.93 22.26 36.56
N ASN A 536 17.95 23.32 35.75
CA ASN A 536 18.45 24.65 36.11
C ASN A 536 19.96 24.78 36.41
N THR A 537 20.82 23.81 36.07
CA THR A 537 22.26 24.06 36.03
C THR A 537 22.58 24.97 34.85
N VAL A 538 22.76 26.26 35.13
CA VAL A 538 23.17 27.34 34.19
C VAL A 538 24.63 27.16 33.75
N THR A 539 25.38 26.24 34.36
CA THR A 539 26.77 26.00 34.03
C THR A 539 26.89 25.17 32.77
N ASP A 540 26.75 25.89 31.66
CA ASP A 540 27.49 25.70 30.41
C ASP A 540 27.07 24.43 29.65
N ASP A 541 26.59 24.59 28.40
CA ASP A 541 26.11 23.51 27.50
C ASP A 541 27.25 22.50 27.13
N THR A 542 28.38 22.59 27.84
CA THR A 542 29.56 21.71 27.90
C THR A 542 29.18 20.26 28.10
N LEU A 543 29.16 19.50 27.00
CA LEU A 543 29.29 18.06 27.07
C LEU A 543 30.77 17.73 27.37
N PRO A 544 31.06 16.69 28.16
CA PRO A 544 32.43 16.27 28.39
C PRO A 544 33.13 15.96 27.06
N TYR A 545 34.35 16.47 26.90
CA TYR A 545 35.23 16.43 25.72
C TYR A 545 35.59 15.03 25.18
N ASN A 546 35.11 13.95 25.81
CA ASN A 546 35.45 12.56 25.49
C ASN A 546 34.22 11.69 25.17
N LEU A 547 33.27 12.22 24.39
CA LEU A 547 32.18 11.40 23.89
C LEU A 547 32.66 10.54 22.71
N SER A 548 32.53 9.21 22.88
CA SER A 548 32.84 8.22 21.85
C SER A 548 32.15 8.55 20.52
N ARG A 549 32.77 8.19 19.39
CA ARG A 549 32.11 8.23 18.06
C ARG A 549 30.83 7.38 18.00
N SER A 550 30.55 6.55 18.99
CA SER A 550 29.31 5.77 19.16
C SER A 550 28.29 6.38 20.14
N ALA A 551 28.59 7.55 20.74
CA ALA A 551 27.65 8.21 21.66
C ALA A 551 26.44 8.77 20.90
N GLU A 552 25.25 8.55 21.44
CA GLU A 552 23.98 8.92 20.80
C GLU A 552 23.39 10.22 21.36
N PRO A 553 22.68 11.02 20.54
CA PRO A 553 22.50 10.87 19.09
C PRO A 553 23.79 11.23 18.32
N ASN A 554 23.98 10.61 17.15
CA ASN A 554 25.22 10.72 16.39
C ASN A 554 25.00 11.00 14.89
N PHE A 555 25.76 11.93 14.32
CA PHE A 555 25.73 12.25 12.89
C PHE A 555 26.22 11.09 12.02
N TYR A 556 27.14 10.27 12.53
CA TYR A 556 27.68 9.13 11.80
C TYR A 556 26.67 8.01 11.59
N HIS A 557 25.54 8.01 12.30
CA HIS A 557 24.45 7.06 12.07
C HIS A 557 23.88 7.09 10.63
N TRP A 558 24.18 8.13 9.86
CA TRP A 558 23.70 8.31 8.50
C TRP A 558 24.83 8.37 7.46
N ASN A 559 26.07 8.05 7.82
CA ASN A 559 27.19 8.02 6.86
C ASN A 559 26.95 7.03 5.72
N HIS A 560 26.26 5.93 5.99
CA HIS A 560 25.91 4.91 5.00
C HIS A 560 24.89 5.39 3.93
N LEU A 561 24.27 6.57 4.11
CA LEU A 561 23.29 7.14 3.18
C LEU A 561 23.93 8.01 2.07
N GLY A 562 25.26 8.16 2.06
CA GLY A 562 26.01 8.94 1.07
C GLY A 562 26.49 8.10 -0.11
N GLN A 563 27.75 8.29 -0.52
CA GLN A 563 28.38 7.53 -1.61
C GLN A 563 28.32 6.01 -1.40
N THR A 564 28.36 5.57 -0.14
CA THR A 564 28.32 4.16 0.27
C THR A 564 26.94 3.52 0.12
N PHE A 565 25.86 4.30 0.01
CA PHE A 565 24.50 3.77 -0.07
C PHE A 565 24.30 2.81 -1.25
N LYS A 566 24.92 3.11 -2.40
CA LYS A 566 24.90 2.24 -3.59
C LYS A 566 25.95 1.13 -3.51
N ALA A 567 27.05 1.35 -2.77
CA ALA A 567 28.19 0.43 -2.70
C ALA A 567 27.94 -0.75 -1.76
N GLU A 568 27.35 -0.50 -0.58
CA GLU A 568 27.12 -1.51 0.46
C GLU A 568 25.94 -2.44 0.12
N LYS A 569 25.03 -2.01 -0.76
CA LYS A 569 23.82 -2.74 -1.17
C LYS A 569 22.97 -3.29 -0.01
N SER A 570 23.12 -2.78 1.21
CA SER A 570 22.27 -3.17 2.34
C SER A 570 20.81 -2.77 2.09
N GLY A 571 20.62 -1.67 1.35
CA GLY A 571 19.33 -1.06 1.06
C GLY A 571 18.58 -0.55 2.29
N ASP A 572 19.27 -0.49 3.42
CA ASP A 572 18.76 0.09 4.66
C ASP A 572 18.92 1.61 4.61
N ILE A 573 17.81 2.33 4.74
CA ILE A 573 17.80 3.80 4.75
C ILE A 573 17.67 4.38 6.16
N LEU A 574 17.53 3.54 7.19
CA LEU A 574 17.37 3.95 8.58
C LEU A 574 18.72 4.13 9.27
N ALA A 575 18.72 4.85 10.39
CA ALA A 575 19.91 5.10 11.20
C ALA A 575 20.63 3.78 11.54
N TRP A 576 21.95 3.77 11.33
CA TRP A 576 22.82 2.63 11.59
C TRP A 576 24.20 3.11 12.00
N ASP A 577 24.74 2.57 13.10
CA ASP A 577 26.11 2.87 13.48
C ASP A 577 27.06 2.04 12.61
N SER A 578 27.59 2.62 11.55
CA SER A 578 28.56 1.97 10.66
C SER A 578 29.93 1.76 11.30
N VAL A 579 30.23 2.40 12.43
CA VAL A 579 31.53 2.26 13.12
C VAL A 579 31.55 0.99 13.95
N THR A 580 30.48 0.73 14.68
CA THR A 580 30.34 -0.48 15.52
C THR A 580 29.56 -1.60 14.85
N ASP A 581 28.95 -1.33 13.70
CA ASP A 581 28.01 -2.19 12.98
C ASP A 581 26.85 -2.65 13.87
N THR A 582 26.22 -1.70 14.57
CA THR A 582 25.13 -1.98 15.51
C THR A 582 23.88 -1.14 15.26
N TYR A 583 22.78 -1.60 15.86
CA TYR A 583 21.47 -0.96 15.88
C TYR A 583 21.44 0.19 16.91
N PRO A 584 21.38 1.47 16.50
CA PRO A 584 21.32 2.61 17.44
C PRO A 584 19.89 2.89 17.93
N ARG A 585 19.71 3.47 19.12
CA ARG A 585 18.38 3.93 19.62
C ARG A 585 17.76 5.03 18.77
N MET A 586 18.56 5.78 18.01
CA MET A 586 18.02 6.71 17.01
C MET A 586 17.16 5.99 15.95
N ARG A 587 17.52 4.74 15.62
CA ARG A 587 16.76 3.90 14.69
C ARG A 587 15.38 3.58 15.23
N ASP A 588 15.25 3.38 16.54
CA ASP A 588 13.94 3.16 17.16
C ASP A 588 13.00 4.35 16.94
N LEU A 589 13.50 5.59 17.06
CA LEU A 589 12.69 6.78 16.80
C LEU A 589 12.33 6.92 15.31
N GLU A 590 13.20 6.51 14.40
CA GLU A 590 12.91 6.50 12.97
C GLU A 590 11.86 5.44 12.58
N ILE A 591 11.99 4.22 13.10
CA ILE A 591 10.98 3.16 12.89
C ILE A 591 9.62 3.61 13.44
N LEU A 592 9.62 4.18 14.64
CA LEU A 592 8.43 4.74 15.26
C LEU A 592 7.72 5.77 14.39
N ALA A 593 8.50 6.64 13.71
CA ALA A 593 7.96 7.68 12.84
C ALA A 593 7.34 7.16 11.54
N ILE A 594 7.73 5.97 11.08
CA ILE A 594 7.24 5.35 9.85
C ILE A 594 6.18 4.26 10.10
N LEU A 595 5.85 3.95 11.36
CA LEU A 595 4.80 2.99 11.68
C LEU A 595 3.47 3.41 11.01
N PRO A 596 2.63 2.43 10.64
CA PRO A 596 1.30 2.72 10.10
C PRO A 596 0.52 3.65 11.05
N ASP A 597 -0.03 4.72 10.49
CA ASP A 597 -0.97 5.60 11.19
C ASP A 597 -2.39 5.44 10.65
N LEU A 598 -3.34 6.16 11.24
CA LEU A 598 -4.75 6.14 10.81
C LEU A 598 -4.93 6.54 9.34
N PHE A 599 -4.06 7.40 8.79
CA PHE A 599 -4.10 7.74 7.37
C PHE A 599 -3.67 6.53 6.53
N ASP A 600 -2.56 5.90 6.89
CA ASP A 600 -2.00 4.76 6.15
C ASP A 600 -2.99 3.59 6.09
N ILE A 601 -3.55 3.15 7.23
CA ILE A 601 -4.52 2.04 7.26
C ILE A 601 -5.85 2.39 6.57
N THR A 602 -6.14 3.68 6.40
CA THR A 602 -7.34 4.13 5.67
C THR A 602 -7.16 4.02 4.16
N TYR A 603 -5.96 4.26 3.63
CA TYR A 603 -5.75 4.40 2.18
C TYR A 603 -4.86 3.35 1.54
N TYR A 604 -4.15 2.53 2.32
CA TYR A 604 -3.26 1.50 1.82
C TYR A 604 -3.61 0.12 2.38
N SER A 605 -3.41 -0.90 1.57
CA SER A 605 -3.35 -2.29 2.02
C SER A 605 -1.92 -2.61 2.45
N ILE A 606 -1.75 -2.83 3.75
CA ILE A 606 -0.46 -3.07 4.38
C ILE A 606 -0.39 -4.53 4.80
N ASP A 607 0.58 -5.25 4.28
CA ASP A 607 0.82 -6.64 4.65
C ASP A 607 1.81 -6.71 5.82
N PRO A 608 1.44 -7.30 6.97
CA PRO A 608 2.34 -7.45 8.11
C PRO A 608 3.66 -8.18 7.79
N ASP A 609 3.67 -9.00 6.74
CA ASP A 609 4.76 -9.89 6.41
C ASP A 609 5.05 -9.98 4.91
N PHE A 610 5.30 -8.81 4.35
CA PHE A 610 5.61 -8.66 2.95
C PHE A 610 6.83 -9.47 2.52
N TYR A 611 7.82 -9.65 3.42
CA TYR A 611 9.04 -10.40 3.13
C TYR A 611 8.74 -11.83 2.66
N HIS A 612 7.99 -12.59 3.45
CA HIS A 612 7.67 -13.99 3.16
C HIS A 612 6.54 -14.14 2.13
N ASN A 613 5.53 -13.27 2.18
CA ASN A 613 4.35 -13.37 1.32
C ASN A 613 4.63 -12.98 -0.15
N TYR A 614 5.49 -11.98 -0.38
CA TYR A 614 5.67 -11.37 -1.70
C TYR A 614 7.14 -11.22 -2.10
N TYR A 615 7.98 -10.63 -1.26
CA TYR A 615 9.35 -10.24 -1.63
C TYR A 615 10.19 -11.43 -2.13
N LEU A 616 10.18 -12.57 -1.42
CA LEU A 616 10.97 -13.74 -1.82
C LEU A 616 10.59 -14.25 -3.22
N LYS A 617 9.30 -14.32 -3.54
CA LYS A 617 8.83 -14.74 -4.87
C LYS A 617 9.22 -13.72 -5.95
N ILE A 618 9.05 -12.43 -5.67
CA ILE A 618 9.41 -11.36 -6.60
C ILE A 618 10.92 -11.41 -6.89
N ALA A 619 11.74 -11.39 -5.84
CA ALA A 619 13.19 -11.30 -5.94
C ALA A 619 13.81 -12.55 -6.57
N ASN A 620 13.32 -13.75 -6.20
CA ASN A 620 13.93 -15.01 -6.61
C ASN A 620 13.33 -15.60 -7.89
N GLU A 621 12.08 -15.28 -8.23
CA GLU A 621 11.35 -15.90 -9.35
C GLU A 621 10.91 -14.85 -10.37
N TYR A 622 10.07 -13.88 -9.97
CA TYR A 622 9.45 -12.93 -10.91
C TYR A 622 10.48 -12.20 -11.77
N ILE A 623 11.50 -11.58 -11.15
CA ILE A 623 12.53 -10.80 -11.85
C ILE A 623 13.27 -11.63 -12.91
N LYS A 624 13.46 -12.94 -12.66
CA LYS A 624 14.18 -13.83 -13.58
C LYS A 624 13.35 -14.20 -14.80
N LYS A 625 12.02 -14.21 -14.67
CA LYS A 625 11.08 -14.61 -15.73
C LYS A 625 10.41 -13.43 -16.43
N ALA A 626 10.33 -12.28 -15.77
CA ALA A 626 9.68 -11.10 -16.31
C ALA A 626 10.44 -10.53 -17.51
N PRO A 627 9.73 -10.09 -18.57
CA PRO A 627 10.35 -9.51 -19.74
C PRO A 627 10.95 -8.14 -19.42
N GLY A 628 12.17 -7.90 -19.90
CA GLY A 628 12.94 -6.69 -19.62
C GLY A 628 13.85 -6.88 -18.41
N ASN A 629 15.15 -6.79 -18.64
CA ASN A 629 16.14 -6.95 -17.57
C ASN A 629 15.92 -5.87 -16.51
N PHE A 630 15.37 -6.25 -15.35
CA PHE A 630 15.23 -5.35 -14.21
C PHE A 630 16.62 -5.02 -13.65
N LYS A 631 17.02 -3.75 -13.73
CA LYS A 631 18.38 -3.29 -13.36
C LYS A 631 18.46 -2.68 -11.96
N TYR A 632 17.33 -2.55 -11.29
CA TYR A 632 17.21 -1.89 -9.99
C TYR A 632 17.23 -2.92 -8.86
N THR A 633 17.51 -2.45 -7.65
CA THR A 633 17.45 -3.30 -6.46
C THR A 633 16.00 -3.49 -6.04
N VAL A 634 15.53 -4.74 -5.92
CA VAL A 634 14.23 -4.99 -5.28
C VAL A 634 14.40 -4.89 -3.77
N ARG A 635 13.67 -3.93 -3.20
CA ARG A 635 13.75 -3.60 -1.78
C ARG A 635 12.60 -4.25 -1.00
N PRO A 636 12.88 -4.91 0.12
CA PRO A 636 11.86 -5.33 1.07
C PRO A 636 11.41 -4.16 1.97
N ASP A 637 10.75 -4.46 3.09
CA ASP A 637 10.30 -3.48 4.07
C ASP A 637 11.43 -2.61 4.63
N LEU A 638 11.11 -1.35 4.93
CA LEU A 638 12.05 -0.41 5.52
C LEU A 638 12.52 -0.97 6.87
N GLY A 639 13.83 -1.12 7.03
CA GLY A 639 14.46 -1.70 8.21
C GLY A 639 15.26 -2.97 7.94
N VAL A 640 15.07 -3.59 6.77
CA VAL A 640 15.94 -4.68 6.30
C VAL A 640 17.35 -4.18 6.00
N ARG A 641 18.36 -4.92 6.48
CA ARG A 641 19.74 -4.88 5.96
C ARG A 641 19.98 -6.12 5.11
N MET A 642 19.92 -5.95 3.79
CA MET A 642 20.26 -7.01 2.83
C MET A 642 21.72 -7.43 3.03
N ASN A 643 21.97 -8.73 2.89
CA ASN A 643 23.28 -9.37 3.11
C ASN A 643 23.79 -9.38 4.57
N SER A 644 22.95 -9.01 5.55
CA SER A 644 23.27 -9.25 6.95
C SER A 644 23.28 -10.75 7.27
N ASN A 645 24.22 -11.18 8.13
CA ASN A 645 24.24 -12.54 8.68
C ASN A 645 23.18 -12.74 9.79
N ASP A 646 22.64 -11.66 10.35
CA ASP A 646 21.54 -11.72 11.31
C ASP A 646 20.20 -11.79 10.57
N LYS A 647 19.53 -12.94 10.69
CA LYS A 647 18.20 -13.17 10.15
C LYS A 647 17.18 -12.12 10.58
N LYS A 648 17.27 -11.60 11.81
CA LYS A 648 16.36 -10.56 12.30
C LYS A 648 16.49 -9.23 11.56
N LEU A 649 17.60 -9.02 10.88
CA LEU A 649 17.87 -7.84 10.06
C LEU A 649 17.70 -8.13 8.56
N SER A 650 17.91 -9.36 8.10
CA SER A 650 17.75 -9.73 6.69
C SER A 650 16.33 -10.15 6.31
N GLU A 651 15.56 -10.68 7.27
CA GLU A 651 14.17 -11.14 7.16
C GLU A 651 13.29 -10.23 8.05
N PHE A 652 13.09 -8.98 7.63
CA PHE A 652 12.40 -7.95 8.42
C PHE A 652 11.16 -7.44 7.67
N SER A 653 10.03 -7.35 8.37
CA SER A 653 8.73 -6.91 7.83
C SER A 653 8.06 -5.86 8.72
N ILE A 654 6.90 -5.32 8.31
CA ILE A 654 6.09 -4.39 9.12
C ILE A 654 5.83 -4.91 10.55
N ARG A 655 5.56 -6.20 10.74
CA ARG A 655 5.41 -6.81 12.08
C ARG A 655 6.63 -6.55 13.00
N ASP A 656 7.83 -6.51 12.43
CA ASP A 656 9.06 -6.26 13.18
C ASP A 656 9.23 -4.78 13.51
N GLN A 657 8.74 -3.89 12.64
CA GLN A 657 8.64 -2.46 12.94
C GLN A 657 7.82 -2.24 14.21
N TYR A 658 6.68 -2.93 14.37
CA TYR A 658 5.82 -2.80 15.56
C TYR A 658 6.51 -3.18 16.88
N LYS A 659 7.54 -4.05 16.86
CA LYS A 659 8.32 -4.40 18.06
C LYS A 659 9.04 -3.19 18.67
N VAL A 660 9.15 -2.08 17.92
CA VAL A 660 9.69 -0.82 18.45
C VAL A 660 8.83 -0.26 19.58
N LEU A 661 7.50 -0.46 19.54
CA LEU A 661 6.57 0.07 20.54
C LEU A 661 6.90 -0.44 21.94
N ASP A 662 7.36 -1.70 22.07
CA ASP A 662 7.78 -2.27 23.35
C ASP A 662 9.00 -1.56 23.95
N ARG A 663 9.82 -0.92 23.11
CA ARG A 663 11.04 -0.20 23.53
C ARG A 663 10.80 1.29 23.76
N VAL A 664 9.97 1.92 22.93
CA VAL A 664 9.83 3.38 22.88
C VAL A 664 8.54 3.93 23.48
N LYS A 665 7.56 3.09 23.83
CA LYS A 665 6.31 3.58 24.41
C LYS A 665 6.50 3.94 25.89
N THR A 666 5.87 5.04 26.32
CA THR A 666 5.72 5.41 27.73
C THR A 666 4.32 5.96 28.00
N THR A 667 3.88 5.88 29.26
CA THR A 667 2.73 6.61 29.80
C THR A 667 3.17 7.81 30.64
N ASP A 668 4.47 7.98 30.85
CA ASP A 668 5.05 9.08 31.63
C ASP A 668 5.45 10.25 30.70
N PRO A 669 4.77 11.42 30.82
CA PRO A 669 5.06 12.62 30.04
C PRO A 669 6.36 13.32 30.45
N GLN A 670 7.04 12.90 31.51
CA GLN A 670 8.30 13.49 32.00
C GLN A 670 9.39 12.44 32.29
N ILE A 671 9.45 11.38 31.50
CA ILE A 671 10.47 10.35 31.61
C ILE A 671 11.83 10.81 31.04
N ASN A 672 12.93 10.40 31.68
CA ASN A 672 14.31 10.63 31.23
C ASN A 672 14.81 9.56 30.22
N GLU A 673 13.89 8.89 29.54
CA GLU A 673 14.17 7.87 28.53
C GLU A 673 13.76 8.38 27.14
N PRO A 674 14.36 7.87 26.04
CA PRO A 674 14.02 8.24 24.67
C PRO A 674 12.69 7.59 24.24
N LYS A 675 11.63 7.86 24.99
CA LYS A 675 10.29 7.29 24.83
C LYS A 675 9.27 8.36 24.46
N VAL A 676 8.16 7.92 23.88
CA VAL A 676 7.08 8.76 23.34
C VAL A 676 5.73 8.28 23.86
N GLU A 677 4.85 9.25 24.17
CA GLU A 677 3.53 8.97 24.73
C GLU A 677 2.46 8.82 23.64
N PHE A 678 1.98 7.59 23.42
CA PHE A 678 0.98 7.30 22.39
C PHE A 678 -0.44 7.18 22.91
N ASP A 679 -0.62 6.89 24.20
CA ASP A 679 -1.94 6.58 24.75
C ASP A 679 -2.84 7.83 24.87
N GLN A 680 -2.23 9.00 25.08
CA GLN A 680 -2.98 10.25 25.25
C GLN A 680 -2.55 11.38 24.30
N LYS A 681 -1.33 11.33 23.76
CA LYS A 681 -0.77 12.41 22.93
C LYS A 681 -0.79 12.04 21.46
N LEU A 682 0.02 11.07 21.05
CA LEU A 682 0.16 10.70 19.65
C LEU A 682 -0.82 9.59 19.23
N ILE A 683 -2.11 9.76 19.51
CA ILE A 683 -3.17 8.74 19.34
C ILE A 683 -3.45 8.30 17.89
N TYR A 684 -2.78 8.90 16.91
CA TYR A 684 -2.94 8.61 15.49
C TYR A 684 -2.17 7.38 15.02
N VAL A 685 -1.20 6.90 15.80
CA VAL A 685 -0.40 5.71 15.42
C VAL A 685 -1.22 4.44 15.67
N ALA A 686 -1.18 3.52 14.72
CA ALA A 686 -1.73 2.20 14.94
C ALA A 686 -0.87 1.47 15.98
N MET A 687 -1.45 1.09 17.11
CA MET A 687 -0.71 0.50 18.24
C MET A 687 -0.52 -1.01 18.15
N SER A 688 -1.16 -1.65 17.16
CA SER A 688 -1.05 -3.09 16.94
C SER A 688 -0.98 -3.38 15.45
N VAL A 689 -0.16 -4.37 15.08
CA VAL A 689 -0.09 -4.86 13.70
C VAL A 689 -1.45 -5.33 13.18
N TYR A 690 -2.35 -5.78 14.07
CA TYR A 690 -3.69 -6.23 13.68
C TYR A 690 -4.58 -5.10 13.20
N ASN A 691 -4.28 -3.84 13.52
CA ASN A 691 -5.03 -2.69 13.02
C ASN A 691 -4.87 -2.49 11.50
N THR A 692 -3.90 -3.16 10.86
CA THR A 692 -3.79 -3.20 9.39
C THR A 692 -4.77 -4.18 8.75
N LEU A 693 -5.42 -5.05 9.55
CA LEU A 693 -6.38 -6.03 9.06
C LEU A 693 -7.74 -5.39 8.79
N THR A 694 -8.18 -5.56 7.56
CA THR A 694 -9.51 -5.17 7.10
C THR A 694 -10.47 -6.36 7.19
N SER A 695 -11.76 -6.09 7.10
CA SER A 695 -12.78 -7.14 7.04
C SER A 695 -13.37 -7.32 5.65
N TRP A 696 -12.60 -7.01 4.61
CA TRP A 696 -12.99 -7.25 3.22
C TRP A 696 -12.87 -8.74 2.85
N ILE A 697 -13.65 -9.55 3.55
CA ILE A 697 -13.87 -10.97 3.31
C ILE A 697 -15.38 -11.11 3.22
N GLY A 698 -15.90 -11.78 2.18
CA GLY A 698 -17.34 -12.02 2.08
C GLY A 698 -17.86 -12.73 3.34
N LYS A 699 -18.98 -12.27 3.87
CA LYS A 699 -19.72 -13.01 4.90
C LYS A 699 -20.23 -14.33 4.32
N ASP A 700 -20.66 -14.28 3.06
CA ASP A 700 -20.99 -15.42 2.22
C ASP A 700 -20.68 -15.12 0.73
N LEU A 701 -21.15 -15.97 -0.19
CA LEU A 701 -20.92 -15.84 -1.64
C LEU A 701 -21.66 -14.65 -2.29
N MET A 702 -22.66 -14.09 -1.60
CA MET A 702 -23.55 -13.03 -2.09
C MET A 702 -23.41 -11.73 -1.28
N ASP A 703 -23.02 -11.81 -0.01
CA ASP A 703 -22.79 -10.68 0.89
C ASP A 703 -21.30 -10.39 1.08
N TYR A 704 -20.85 -9.32 0.42
CA TYR A 704 -19.51 -8.75 0.53
C TYR A 704 -19.46 -7.45 1.35
N SER A 705 -20.47 -7.20 2.19
CA SER A 705 -20.51 -6.05 3.10
C SER A 705 -19.43 -6.15 4.18
N LEU A 706 -19.08 -4.99 4.75
CA LEU A 706 -18.10 -4.91 5.83
C LEU A 706 -18.55 -5.75 7.04
N ASP A 707 -17.68 -6.64 7.50
CA ASP A 707 -17.86 -7.39 8.75
C ASP A 707 -17.10 -6.71 9.89
N ALA A 708 -17.81 -5.93 10.71
CA ALA A 708 -17.19 -5.20 11.82
C ALA A 708 -16.57 -6.12 12.88
N GLU A 709 -17.01 -7.38 12.98
CA GLU A 709 -16.50 -8.31 13.99
C GLU A 709 -15.09 -8.83 13.65
N ARG A 710 -14.70 -8.79 12.37
CA ARG A 710 -13.38 -9.22 11.89
C ARG A 710 -12.39 -8.07 11.70
N PHE A 711 -12.87 -6.83 11.66
CA PHE A 711 -12.02 -5.66 11.44
C PHE A 711 -11.02 -5.51 12.60
N GLY A 712 -9.72 -5.36 12.28
CA GLY A 712 -8.68 -5.20 13.28
C GLY A 712 -8.41 -6.43 14.16
N LYS A 713 -8.97 -7.59 13.85
CA LYS A 713 -8.95 -8.77 14.73
C LYS A 713 -8.42 -10.01 14.02
N CYS A 714 -7.57 -10.74 14.72
CA CYS A 714 -7.15 -12.07 14.30
C CYS A 714 -7.56 -13.13 15.32
N LEU A 715 -8.36 -14.10 14.89
CA LEU A 715 -8.89 -15.20 15.71
C LEU A 715 -7.93 -16.39 15.77
N SER A 716 -7.21 -16.67 14.67
CA SER A 716 -6.17 -17.71 14.65
C SER A 716 -4.96 -17.30 13.80
N LYS A 717 -3.77 -17.57 14.36
CA LYS A 717 -2.47 -17.26 13.75
C LYS A 717 -1.86 -18.53 13.15
N PRO A 718 -0.98 -18.40 12.14
CA PRO A 718 -0.13 -19.53 11.74
C PRO A 718 0.79 -19.96 12.90
N GLU A 719 0.84 -21.27 13.17
CA GLU A 719 1.67 -21.86 14.24
C GLU A 719 3.18 -21.79 13.93
N ASP A 720 3.55 -21.75 12.65
CA ASP A 720 4.93 -21.74 12.18
C ASP A 720 5.01 -20.97 10.86
N LEU A 721 5.66 -19.79 10.86
CA LEU A 721 5.72 -18.90 9.70
C LEU A 721 6.56 -19.48 8.55
N ASP A 722 7.54 -20.33 8.90
CA ASP A 722 8.43 -21.00 7.95
C ASP A 722 7.79 -22.23 7.29
N LYS A 723 6.72 -22.78 7.89
CA LYS A 723 6.04 -23.99 7.39
C LYS A 723 4.59 -23.75 6.96
N GLY A 724 3.99 -22.64 7.38
CA GLY A 724 2.67 -22.20 6.95
C GLY A 724 2.72 -21.65 5.52
N GLY A 725 1.73 -21.97 4.70
CA GLY A 725 1.57 -21.30 3.40
C GLY A 725 1.39 -19.79 3.59
N PRO A 726 1.75 -18.97 2.58
CA PRO A 726 1.66 -17.52 2.66
C PRO A 726 0.23 -17.10 3.02
N THR A 727 0.09 -16.42 4.16
CA THR A 727 -1.19 -15.99 4.71
C THR A 727 -1.19 -14.48 4.79
N SER A 728 -1.88 -13.83 3.85
CA SER A 728 -1.95 -12.37 3.83
C SER A 728 -2.59 -11.86 5.13
N GLY A 729 -1.96 -10.87 5.76
CA GLY A 729 -2.39 -10.35 7.05
C GLY A 729 -1.93 -11.14 8.26
N ASP A 730 -1.09 -12.17 8.10
CA ASP A 730 -0.64 -13.03 9.20
C ASP A 730 -1.79 -13.66 10.01
N CYS A 731 -2.94 -13.86 9.36
CA CYS A 731 -4.17 -14.26 10.02
C CYS A 731 -4.92 -15.31 9.22
N ILE A 732 -5.07 -16.51 9.82
CA ILE A 732 -5.76 -17.64 9.18
C ILE A 732 -7.28 -17.42 9.26
N ASN A 733 -7.78 -17.08 10.45
CA ASN A 733 -9.18 -16.80 10.72
C ASN A 733 -9.33 -15.43 11.38
N GLY A 734 -10.13 -14.54 10.80
CA GLY A 734 -10.29 -13.15 11.25
C GLY A 734 -10.29 -12.17 10.08
N GLY A 735 -9.78 -10.97 10.31
CA GLY A 735 -9.54 -9.98 9.27
C GLY A 735 -8.39 -10.38 8.34
N ARG A 736 -8.37 -9.78 7.15
CA ARG A 736 -7.32 -9.93 6.13
C ARG A 736 -6.88 -8.57 5.61
N THR A 737 -5.69 -8.52 5.03
CA THR A 737 -5.22 -7.32 4.32
C THR A 737 -5.20 -7.55 2.82
N GLY A 738 -5.24 -6.46 2.06
CA GLY A 738 -5.24 -6.51 0.60
C GLY A 738 -6.59 -6.83 -0.05
N TYR A 739 -6.51 -7.07 -1.35
CA TYR A 739 -7.57 -7.49 -2.23
C TYR A 739 -7.95 -8.95 -1.96
N SER A 740 -9.24 -9.14 -1.70
CA SER A 740 -9.93 -10.42 -1.78
C SER A 740 -10.55 -10.60 -3.17
N VAL A 741 -11.18 -11.75 -3.44
CA VAL A 741 -11.80 -12.05 -4.73
C VAL A 741 -13.31 -12.19 -4.57
N LYS A 742 -14.07 -11.61 -5.50
CA LYS A 742 -15.51 -11.83 -5.61
C LYS A 742 -15.93 -12.14 -7.04
N MET A 743 -16.99 -12.93 -7.19
CA MET A 743 -17.63 -13.13 -8.48
C MET A 743 -18.44 -11.89 -8.86
N VAL A 744 -18.53 -11.60 -10.16
CA VAL A 744 -19.27 -10.44 -10.67
C VAL A 744 -20.05 -10.80 -11.92
N SER A 745 -21.24 -10.21 -12.07
CA SER A 745 -22.05 -10.38 -13.26
C SER A 745 -21.48 -9.59 -14.44
N THR A 746 -21.71 -10.08 -15.66
CA THR A 746 -21.42 -9.34 -16.89
C THR A 746 -22.17 -8.00 -16.97
N ASP A 747 -23.41 -7.95 -16.46
CA ASP A 747 -24.24 -6.73 -16.50
C ASP A 747 -23.62 -5.62 -15.64
N TYR A 748 -23.10 -5.96 -14.46
CA TYR A 748 -22.35 -5.02 -13.63
C TYR A 748 -21.11 -4.46 -14.36
N LEU A 749 -20.32 -5.30 -15.05
CA LEU A 749 -19.14 -4.86 -15.78
C LEU A 749 -19.48 -3.99 -17.01
N ARG A 750 -20.72 -4.06 -17.51
CA ARG A 750 -21.19 -3.31 -18.68
C ARG A 750 -22.11 -2.13 -18.31
N SER A 751 -22.43 -1.98 -17.03
CA SER A 751 -23.25 -0.89 -16.52
C SER A 751 -22.64 0.46 -16.88
N GLN A 752 -23.48 1.43 -17.22
CA GLN A 752 -23.07 2.81 -17.47
C GLN A 752 -23.31 3.74 -16.27
N ASP A 753 -23.89 3.21 -15.19
CA ASP A 753 -24.30 3.99 -14.02
C ASP A 753 -23.46 3.63 -12.78
N LEU A 754 -22.18 3.26 -12.98
CA LEU A 754 -21.30 2.95 -11.87
C LEU A 754 -20.80 4.24 -11.22
N ASP A 755 -20.94 4.32 -9.90
CA ASP A 755 -20.38 5.40 -9.09
C ASP A 755 -18.93 5.09 -8.72
N LEU A 756 -18.03 5.43 -9.63
CA LEU A 756 -16.59 5.17 -9.51
C LEU A 756 -15.76 6.45 -9.40
N GLY A 757 -16.36 7.62 -9.64
CA GLY A 757 -15.67 8.91 -9.70
C GLY A 757 -15.33 9.54 -8.35
N GLY A 758 -15.68 8.91 -7.22
CA GLY A 758 -15.45 9.41 -5.86
C GLY A 758 -16.57 10.31 -5.35
N ASP A 759 -16.31 11.01 -4.23
CA ASP A 759 -17.31 11.79 -3.51
C ASP A 759 -17.93 12.90 -4.39
N GLY A 760 -19.19 12.74 -4.77
CA GLY A 760 -19.89 13.65 -5.68
C GLY A 760 -19.27 13.71 -7.08
N GLY A 761 -18.55 12.65 -7.47
CA GLY A 761 -17.88 12.52 -8.75
C GLY A 761 -18.81 12.07 -9.88
N ALA A 762 -18.21 11.88 -11.06
CA ALA A 762 -18.94 11.40 -12.23
C ALA A 762 -19.39 9.94 -12.06
N THR A 763 -20.61 9.62 -12.51
CA THR A 763 -21.06 8.25 -12.77
C THR A 763 -20.72 7.86 -14.22
N GLY A 764 -20.50 6.58 -14.48
CA GLY A 764 -20.16 6.13 -15.82
C GLY A 764 -19.87 4.63 -15.92
N GLY A 765 -19.69 4.13 -17.14
CA GLY A 765 -19.15 2.80 -17.38
C GLY A 765 -17.63 2.74 -17.26
N ILE A 766 -17.11 1.56 -16.95
CA ILE A 766 -15.66 1.29 -16.96
C ILE A 766 -15.08 1.48 -18.38
N LEU A 767 -13.77 1.74 -18.46
CA LEU A 767 -13.04 1.90 -19.73
C LEU A 767 -12.76 0.55 -20.41
N ASN A 768 -12.78 -0.54 -19.64
CA ASN A 768 -12.43 -1.87 -20.10
C ASN A 768 -13.57 -2.89 -19.96
N PRO A 769 -14.79 -2.62 -20.48
CA PRO A 769 -15.89 -3.59 -20.40
C PRO A 769 -15.60 -4.84 -21.22
N PRO A 770 -16.09 -6.03 -20.82
CA PRO A 770 -15.98 -7.22 -21.64
C PRO A 770 -16.87 -7.11 -22.89
N ASP A 771 -16.45 -7.76 -23.98
CA ASP A 771 -17.22 -7.80 -25.23
C ASP A 771 -18.61 -8.40 -25.04
N LYS A 772 -19.57 -7.98 -25.87
CA LYS A 772 -20.97 -8.43 -25.76
C LYS A 772 -21.10 -9.95 -25.91
N ASP A 773 -20.28 -10.51 -26.79
CA ASP A 773 -20.35 -11.91 -27.24
C ASP A 773 -19.41 -12.85 -26.47
N PHE A 774 -18.73 -12.33 -25.43
CA PHE A 774 -17.86 -13.12 -24.56
C PHE A 774 -18.64 -14.25 -23.86
#